data_AF-A0A937BGE8-F1
#
_entry.id   AF-A0A937BGE8-F1
#
_cell.length_a   1.000
_cell.length_b   1.000
_cell.length_c   1.000
_cell.angle_alpha   90.00
_cell.angle_beta   90.00
_cell.angle_gamma   90.00
#
_symmetry.space_group_name_H-M   'P 1'
#
loop_
_entity.id
_entity.type
_entity.pdbx_description
1 polymer ?
#
loop_
_entity_poly.entity_id
_entity_poly.type
_entity_poly.pdbx_seq_one_letter_code
_entity_poly.pdbx_strand_id
1 'polypeptide(L)'
;MHGYLETPIEYLKGVGPQRAELLRAELGIATFGDLLQHFPFRYVDRSRFHTVREVNEELPSVQLRGVVSDIKTLGEKQGRRLTAKLTDPTGSLELVWFKGIKWLQGSLKNGQEYIVFGKPSQFRDKVNLAHPEVELAEAWEAGLDATLQPVYSTTEKATAKGLGSRAIGKLTHTLLLTPGLHIPENLSRGLVQWLGGLEREECYRQLHAPKDQHHLDQATRRLKFEELFFIQLQLLKQKLLLQQQVKGNRFDHVGEFFNSFYKEHMPFEPTGAQKRVVKEIRKDMGSGHQMNRLVQGDVGSGKTLVALLCMLIALDNGFQAALMAPTEILAQQHFATLGRMLKDMPLEVRLLTGSTKTAERRSLHAALKEGHIQILIGTHALLEDPVVFKNLGLVVIDEQHRFGVAQRARLWAKNTMPPHVLVMTATPIPRTLAMTLYGDLDVSVIDELPPGRKPVKTVHRYDSARNAVFSFMEEEIAKGRQVYVVYPLIEESTKGDAASNPAKDLKDLTDGFEAMTRRFPLPKYAVSMVHGRMDQATKDYEMARFKKGETSILVATTVIEVGVDVPNASVMVIENADRFGLSQLHQLRGRVGRGAEQSFCILMTGDKLGNDARTRLGTMVRTNDGFEIAEVDLRLRGPGDILGTQQSGLPTLHLADLIHDQDILQQARAAAQRILDADPELSDPKNAPIAGEMAERMRTQAVWGRIS
;
A
#
# COMPACT_ATOMS: atom_id res chain seq x y z
N MET A 1 14.76 35.05 -13.55
CA MET A 1 16.09 34.46 -13.36
C MET A 1 15.85 33.01 -13.01
N HIS A 2 16.32 32.07 -13.84
CA HIS A 2 16.22 30.65 -13.50
C HIS A 2 16.94 30.42 -12.17
N GLY A 3 16.27 29.74 -11.24
CA GLY A 3 16.86 29.41 -9.94
C GLY A 3 18.12 28.58 -10.17
N TYR A 4 19.14 28.74 -9.32
CA TYR A 4 20.42 28.04 -9.47
C TYR A 4 20.25 26.51 -9.60
N LEU A 5 19.19 25.95 -8.99
CA LEU A 5 18.81 24.54 -9.07
C LEU A 5 18.24 24.11 -10.42
N GLU A 6 17.62 25.01 -11.19
CA GLU A 6 17.08 24.73 -12.53
C GLU A 6 18.19 24.68 -13.61
N THR A 7 19.43 24.99 -13.24
CA THR A 7 20.57 24.99 -14.17
C THR A 7 20.75 23.60 -14.79
N PRO A 8 20.83 23.48 -16.14
CA PRO A 8 21.07 22.22 -16.80
C PRO A 8 22.36 21.53 -16.34
N ILE A 9 22.31 20.21 -16.20
CA ILE A 9 23.41 19.40 -15.66
C ILE A 9 24.70 19.49 -16.49
N GLU A 10 24.61 19.88 -17.76
CA GLU A 10 25.75 20.09 -18.68
C GLU A 10 26.70 21.20 -18.22
N TYR A 11 26.21 22.15 -17.41
CA TYR A 11 27.04 23.22 -16.87
C TYR A 11 27.86 22.77 -15.65
N LEU A 12 27.62 21.58 -15.11
CA LEU A 12 28.40 21.05 -14.00
C LEU A 12 29.77 20.59 -14.50
N LYS A 13 30.83 21.08 -13.86
CA LYS A 13 32.20 20.68 -14.16
C LYS A 13 32.36 19.15 -14.06
N GLY A 14 32.78 18.52 -15.15
CA GLY A 14 32.93 17.06 -15.25
C GLY A 14 31.76 16.34 -15.93
N VAL A 15 30.70 17.07 -16.31
CA VAL A 15 29.58 16.57 -17.11
C VAL A 15 29.69 17.11 -18.53
N GLY A 16 30.14 16.27 -19.47
CA GLY A 16 30.06 16.58 -20.91
C GLY A 16 28.71 16.20 -21.51
N PRO A 17 28.42 16.58 -22.78
CA PRO A 17 27.13 16.31 -23.44
C PRO A 17 26.68 14.84 -23.38
N GLN A 18 27.62 13.91 -23.63
CA GLN A 18 27.33 12.47 -23.57
C GLN A 18 26.98 11.97 -22.16
N ARG A 19 27.59 12.56 -21.12
CA ARG A 19 27.27 12.20 -19.73
C ARG A 19 25.94 12.80 -19.30
N ALA A 20 25.64 14.03 -19.73
CA ALA A 20 24.35 14.66 -19.47
C ALA A 20 23.20 13.88 -20.09
N GLU A 21 23.34 13.45 -21.35
CA GLU A 21 22.34 12.59 -22.02
C GLU A 21 22.12 11.28 -21.26
N LEU A 22 23.21 10.64 -20.81
CA LEU A 22 23.13 9.41 -20.04
C LEU A 22 22.46 9.60 -18.66
N LEU A 23 22.78 10.69 -17.95
CA LEU A 23 22.15 11.05 -16.67
C LEU A 23 20.64 11.27 -16.83
N ARG A 24 20.23 11.98 -17.90
CA ARG A 24 18.81 12.20 -18.21
C ARG A 24 18.09 10.91 -18.58
N ALA A 25 18.66 10.12 -19.48
CA ALA A 25 18.00 8.95 -20.04
C ALA A 25 17.88 7.79 -19.04
N GLU A 26 18.90 7.58 -18.20
CA GLU A 26 18.95 6.42 -17.31
C GLU A 26 18.52 6.74 -15.87
N LEU A 27 18.75 7.97 -15.39
CA LEU A 27 18.50 8.36 -13.99
C LEU A 27 17.50 9.52 -13.86
N GLY A 28 17.01 10.09 -14.97
CA GLY A 28 16.09 11.23 -14.92
C GLY A 28 16.73 12.54 -14.44
N ILE A 29 18.06 12.63 -14.41
CA ILE A 29 18.78 13.79 -13.87
C ILE A 29 19.08 14.79 -15.01
N ALA A 30 18.34 15.89 -15.06
CA ALA A 30 18.48 16.93 -16.10
C ALA A 30 19.07 18.23 -15.57
N THR A 31 18.89 18.53 -14.29
CA THR A 31 19.25 19.79 -13.64
C THR A 31 20.14 19.57 -12.41
N PHE A 32 20.66 20.67 -11.84
CA PHE A 32 21.38 20.63 -10.55
C PHE A 32 20.49 20.15 -9.41
N GLY A 33 19.21 20.57 -9.40
CA GLY A 33 18.21 20.12 -8.44
C GLY A 33 18.01 18.60 -8.49
N ASP A 34 17.88 18.03 -9.68
CA ASP A 34 17.68 16.58 -9.84
C ASP A 34 18.88 15.78 -9.30
N LEU A 35 20.11 16.27 -9.48
CA LEU A 35 21.31 15.61 -8.96
C LEU A 35 21.36 15.64 -7.42
N LEU A 36 20.90 16.74 -6.80
CA LEU A 36 20.79 16.86 -5.33
C LEU A 36 19.62 16.04 -4.75
N GLN A 37 18.58 15.77 -5.54
CA GLN A 37 17.48 14.90 -5.14
C GLN A 37 17.76 13.42 -5.39
N HIS A 38 18.85 13.09 -6.09
CA HIS A 38 19.34 11.72 -6.25
C HIS A 38 20.06 11.26 -4.98
N PHE A 39 19.29 10.95 -3.94
CA PHE A 39 19.83 10.63 -2.62
C PHE A 39 20.58 9.28 -2.58
N PRO A 40 21.59 9.14 -1.70
CA PRO A 40 22.21 7.84 -1.44
C PRO A 40 21.21 6.89 -0.78
N PHE A 41 21.23 5.61 -1.17
CA PHE A 41 20.39 4.58 -0.54
C PHE A 41 21.08 3.87 0.63
N ARG A 42 22.40 4.04 0.77
CA ARG A 42 23.20 3.48 1.86
C ARG A 42 24.44 4.32 2.09
N TYR A 43 24.95 4.30 3.32
CA TYR A 43 26.24 4.85 3.69
C TYR A 43 27.19 3.73 4.11
N VAL A 44 28.43 3.81 3.65
CA VAL A 44 29.48 2.86 3.99
C VAL A 44 30.44 3.56 4.92
N ASP A 45 30.53 3.05 6.15
CA ASP A 45 31.52 3.52 7.11
C ASP A 45 32.91 3.02 6.73
N ARG A 46 33.77 3.99 6.41
CA ARG A 46 35.18 3.84 6.03
C ARG A 46 36.12 4.47 7.06
N SER A 47 35.61 4.79 8.26
CA SER A 47 36.40 5.39 9.35
C SER A 47 37.38 4.40 9.99
N ARG A 48 37.02 3.12 10.09
CA ARG A 48 37.84 2.10 10.74
C ARG A 48 38.74 1.35 9.77
N PHE A 49 40.03 1.54 9.93
CA PHE A 49 41.04 0.65 9.37
C PHE A 49 41.13 -0.63 10.20
N HIS A 50 41.06 -1.77 9.53
CA HIS A 50 41.27 -3.09 10.10
C HIS A 50 42.72 -3.52 9.81
N THR A 51 43.25 -4.39 10.66
CA THR A 51 44.50 -5.10 10.37
C THR A 51 44.20 -6.40 9.63
N VAL A 52 45.15 -6.93 8.86
CA VAL A 52 44.97 -8.21 8.13
C VAL A 52 44.60 -9.35 9.08
N ARG A 53 45.11 -9.34 10.31
CA ARG A 53 44.79 -10.34 11.33
C ARG A 53 43.35 -10.28 11.85
N GLU A 54 42.70 -9.13 11.80
CA GLU A 54 41.30 -8.95 12.20
C GLU A 54 40.30 -9.43 11.14
N VAL A 55 40.77 -9.68 9.91
CA VAL A 55 39.89 -10.02 8.79
C VAL A 55 39.38 -11.46 8.92
N ASN A 56 38.06 -11.60 8.99
CA ASN A 56 37.34 -12.87 8.94
C ASN A 56 36.13 -12.78 7.99
N GLU A 57 35.54 -13.93 7.64
CA GLU A 57 34.42 -13.99 6.68
C GLU A 57 33.09 -13.43 7.22
N GLU A 58 32.96 -13.27 8.54
CA GLU A 58 31.75 -12.75 9.18
C GLU A 58 31.65 -11.22 9.07
N LEU A 59 32.77 -10.53 8.84
CA LEU A 59 32.78 -9.08 8.69
C LEU A 59 32.06 -8.64 7.38
N PRO A 60 31.13 -7.69 7.45
CA PRO A 60 30.35 -7.25 6.28
C PRO A 60 31.21 -6.55 5.21
N SER A 61 32.23 -5.81 5.64
CA SER A 61 33.24 -5.16 4.81
C SER A 61 34.45 -4.79 5.65
N VAL A 62 35.63 -4.76 5.06
CA VAL A 62 36.88 -4.33 5.70
C VAL A 62 37.57 -3.26 4.89
N GLN A 63 38.23 -2.34 5.59
CA GLN A 63 39.15 -1.37 5.01
C GLN A 63 40.55 -1.64 5.55
N LEU A 64 41.50 -1.85 4.65
CA LEU A 64 42.88 -2.20 4.96
C LEU A 64 43.83 -1.17 4.35
N ARG A 65 44.92 -0.87 5.05
CA ARG A 65 46.04 -0.08 4.55
C ARG A 65 47.26 -0.99 4.48
N GLY A 66 47.90 -1.10 3.32
CA GLY A 66 49.06 -1.95 3.18
C GLY A 66 49.76 -1.85 1.83
N VAL A 67 50.90 -2.52 1.73
CA VAL A 67 51.72 -2.53 0.51
C VAL A 67 51.27 -3.66 -0.41
N VAL A 68 50.94 -3.31 -1.65
CA VAL A 68 50.56 -4.30 -2.68
C VAL A 68 51.82 -4.86 -3.35
N SER A 69 51.89 -6.18 -3.43
CA SER A 69 53.00 -6.95 -3.99
C SER A 69 52.48 -8.19 -4.74
N ASP A 70 53.38 -8.93 -5.40
CA ASP A 70 53.08 -10.21 -6.05
C ASP A 70 51.89 -10.19 -7.04
N ILE A 71 51.77 -9.10 -7.83
CA ILE A 71 50.72 -8.97 -8.85
C ILE A 71 50.94 -10.02 -9.95
N LYS A 72 50.01 -10.98 -10.07
CA LYS A 72 50.05 -12.08 -11.03
C LYS A 72 48.73 -12.19 -11.78
N THR A 73 48.80 -12.54 -13.06
CA THR A 73 47.61 -12.92 -13.83
C THR A 73 47.64 -14.42 -14.04
N LEU A 74 46.59 -15.12 -13.58
CA LEU A 74 46.49 -16.58 -13.61
C LEU A 74 45.33 -17.02 -14.51
N GLY A 75 45.50 -18.10 -15.27
CA GLY A 75 44.46 -18.71 -16.12
C GLY A 75 44.41 -18.21 -17.57
N GLU A 76 43.78 -18.99 -18.45
CA GLU A 76 43.56 -18.69 -19.88
C GLU A 76 42.06 -18.53 -20.22
N LYS A 77 41.75 -17.70 -21.23
CA LYS A 77 40.40 -17.44 -21.78
C LYS A 77 39.29 -17.20 -20.73
N GLN A 78 38.48 -18.20 -20.41
CA GLN A 78 37.29 -18.09 -19.53
C GLN A 78 37.59 -18.16 -18.02
N GLY A 79 38.85 -18.43 -17.62
CA GLY A 79 39.27 -18.53 -16.21
C GLY A 79 40.30 -17.49 -15.77
N ARG A 80 40.49 -16.41 -16.54
CA ARG A 80 41.52 -15.41 -16.27
C ARG A 80 41.18 -14.62 -15.01
N ARG A 81 42.11 -14.57 -14.05
CA ARG A 81 42.00 -13.78 -12.81
C ARG A 81 43.29 -13.01 -12.54
N LEU A 82 43.16 -11.80 -12.01
CA LEU A 82 44.27 -11.03 -11.46
C LEU A 82 44.33 -11.26 -9.96
N THR A 83 45.50 -11.59 -9.44
CA THR A 83 45.76 -11.75 -8.01
C THR A 83 46.85 -10.79 -7.58
N ALA A 84 46.70 -10.18 -6.41
CA ALA A 84 47.73 -9.37 -5.77
C ALA A 84 47.77 -9.65 -4.27
N LYS A 85 48.90 -9.42 -3.63
CA LYS A 85 49.09 -9.65 -2.20
C LYS A 85 49.22 -8.33 -1.46
N LEU A 86 48.28 -8.04 -0.58
CA LEU A 86 48.35 -6.91 0.35
C LEU A 86 49.09 -7.34 1.61
N THR A 87 50.12 -6.60 2.03
CA THR A 87 50.87 -6.88 3.25
C THR A 87 50.82 -5.69 4.20
N ASP A 88 50.50 -5.95 5.46
CA ASP A 88 50.55 -5.00 6.57
C ASP A 88 51.46 -5.55 7.70
N PRO A 89 51.68 -4.84 8.81
CA PRO A 89 52.53 -5.33 9.91
C PRO A 89 52.02 -6.61 10.60
N THR A 90 50.75 -6.98 10.42
CA THR A 90 50.10 -8.11 11.10
C THR A 90 50.01 -9.37 10.25
N GLY A 91 50.14 -9.24 8.93
CA GLY A 91 50.10 -10.38 8.02
C GLY A 91 49.95 -9.99 6.55
N SER A 92 49.47 -10.94 5.76
CA SER A 92 49.24 -10.73 4.33
C SER A 92 47.95 -11.35 3.85
N LEU A 93 47.25 -10.65 2.96
CA LEU A 93 45.95 -11.02 2.42
C LEU A 93 45.97 -11.04 0.89
N GLU A 94 45.27 -12.00 0.28
CA GLU A 94 45.16 -12.09 -1.18
C GLU A 94 43.97 -11.27 -1.69
N LEU A 95 44.22 -10.48 -2.74
CA LEU A 95 43.22 -9.70 -3.48
C LEU A 95 42.99 -10.38 -4.83
N VAL A 96 41.74 -10.59 -5.23
CA VAL A 96 41.39 -11.36 -6.43
C VAL A 96 40.37 -10.62 -7.29
N TRP A 97 40.62 -10.48 -8.59
CA TRP A 97 39.68 -9.91 -9.56
C TRP A 97 39.45 -10.84 -10.76
N PHE A 98 38.18 -11.10 -11.07
CA PHE A 98 37.77 -11.91 -12.24
C PHE A 98 37.35 -11.06 -13.46
N LYS A 99 37.17 -9.74 -13.29
CA LYS A 99 36.67 -8.76 -14.27
C LYS A 99 37.52 -7.49 -14.17
N GLY A 100 37.59 -6.70 -15.24
CA GLY A 100 38.33 -5.42 -15.24
C GLY A 100 39.86 -5.55 -15.24
N ILE A 101 40.39 -6.76 -15.52
CA ILE A 101 41.81 -7.11 -15.38
C ILE A 101 42.74 -6.16 -16.16
N LYS A 102 42.41 -5.82 -17.41
CA LYS A 102 43.24 -4.94 -18.24
C LYS A 102 43.45 -3.55 -17.63
N TRP A 103 42.43 -2.98 -16.99
CA TRP A 103 42.50 -1.66 -16.37
C TRP A 103 43.27 -1.73 -15.05
N LEU A 104 42.95 -2.71 -14.20
CA LEU A 104 43.60 -2.91 -12.91
C LEU A 104 45.10 -3.18 -13.05
N GLN A 105 45.50 -3.97 -14.05
CA GLN A 105 46.90 -4.30 -14.32
C GLN A 105 47.74 -3.07 -14.68
N GLY A 106 47.14 -2.02 -15.25
CA GLY A 106 47.82 -0.74 -15.50
C GLY A 106 47.85 0.19 -14.28
N SER A 107 46.88 0.06 -13.38
CA SER A 107 46.74 0.92 -12.19
C SER A 107 47.50 0.43 -10.95
N LEU A 108 47.66 -0.88 -10.80
CA LEU A 108 48.32 -1.50 -9.66
C LEU A 108 49.83 -1.59 -9.87
N LYS A 109 50.60 -1.00 -8.96
CA LYS A 109 52.07 -1.02 -8.96
C LYS A 109 52.59 -1.78 -7.76
N ASN A 110 53.57 -2.66 -7.99
CA ASN A 110 54.23 -3.39 -6.92
C ASN A 110 55.02 -2.43 -6.02
N GLY A 111 54.95 -2.66 -4.71
CA GLY A 111 55.73 -1.92 -3.70
C GLY A 111 55.12 -0.57 -3.32
N GLN A 112 53.92 -0.23 -3.79
CA GLN A 112 53.21 0.97 -3.37
C GLN A 112 52.16 0.65 -2.30
N GLU A 113 51.88 1.65 -1.48
CA GLU A 113 50.86 1.57 -0.43
C GLU A 113 49.48 1.90 -1.02
N TYR A 114 48.51 1.04 -0.73
CA TYR A 114 47.13 1.18 -1.16
C TYR A 114 46.17 1.07 0.02
N ILE A 115 45.06 1.79 -0.08
CA ILE A 115 43.85 1.53 0.69
C ILE A 115 42.99 0.54 -0.08
N VAL A 116 42.60 -0.54 0.60
CA VAL A 116 41.82 -1.62 0.02
C VAL A 116 40.51 -1.75 0.78
N PHE A 117 39.40 -1.69 0.07
CA PHE A 117 38.06 -1.84 0.64
C PHE A 117 37.32 -2.99 -0.04
N GLY A 118 36.76 -3.92 0.73
CA GLY A 118 36.00 -5.02 0.15
C GLY A 118 35.39 -5.95 1.20
N LYS A 119 34.57 -6.89 0.73
CA LYS A 119 34.01 -7.95 1.57
C LYS A 119 34.97 -9.14 1.62
N PRO A 120 35.35 -9.63 2.82
CA PRO A 120 36.11 -10.88 2.96
C PRO A 120 35.34 -12.07 2.41
N SER A 121 36.03 -12.95 1.70
CA SER A 121 35.52 -14.25 1.27
C SER A 121 36.52 -15.35 1.61
N GLN A 122 36.02 -16.47 2.11
CA GLN A 122 36.84 -17.65 2.39
C GLN A 122 36.82 -18.61 1.20
N PHE A 123 38.00 -18.99 0.72
CA PHE A 123 38.15 -20.03 -0.30
C PHE A 123 39.32 -20.93 0.06
N ARG A 124 39.07 -22.24 0.24
CA ARG A 124 40.08 -23.25 0.62
C ARG A 124 40.89 -22.84 1.85
N ASP A 125 40.19 -22.47 2.93
CA ASP A 125 40.76 -22.07 4.23
C ASP A 125 41.68 -20.84 4.22
N LYS A 126 41.63 -20.05 3.14
CA LYS A 126 42.28 -18.74 3.07
C LYS A 126 41.25 -17.65 2.84
N VAL A 127 41.31 -16.64 3.69
CA VAL A 127 40.53 -15.42 3.53
C VAL A 127 41.18 -14.59 2.42
N ASN A 128 40.36 -14.11 1.49
CA ASN A 128 40.75 -13.21 0.41
C ASN A 128 39.70 -12.11 0.25
N LEU A 129 40.04 -11.08 -0.52
CA LEU A 129 39.07 -10.08 -0.96
C LEU A 129 38.79 -10.29 -2.44
N ALA A 130 37.55 -10.65 -2.77
CA ALA A 130 37.09 -10.76 -4.15
C ALA A 130 36.55 -9.40 -4.63
N HIS A 131 37.09 -8.92 -5.75
CA HIS A 131 36.76 -7.62 -6.34
C HIS A 131 36.86 -6.42 -5.39
N PRO A 132 37.94 -6.27 -4.60
CA PRO A 132 38.07 -5.10 -3.73
C PRO A 132 38.30 -3.83 -4.56
N GLU A 133 37.82 -2.73 -4.01
CA GLU A 133 38.22 -1.39 -4.44
C GLU A 133 39.63 -1.11 -3.94
N VAL A 134 40.47 -0.56 -4.81
CA VAL A 134 41.86 -0.24 -4.54
C VAL A 134 42.14 1.20 -4.92
N GLU A 135 42.76 1.92 -4.01
CA GLU A 135 43.13 3.33 -4.18
C GLU A 135 44.52 3.58 -3.61
N LEU A 136 45.32 4.41 -4.26
CA LEU A 136 46.65 4.76 -3.76
C LEU A 136 46.50 5.51 -2.43
N ALA A 137 47.34 5.18 -1.43
CA ALA A 137 47.27 5.84 -0.13
C ALA A 137 47.43 7.36 -0.25
N GLU A 138 48.36 7.84 -1.10
CA GLU A 138 48.53 9.28 -1.38
C GLU A 138 47.29 9.93 -1.99
N ALA A 139 46.56 9.21 -2.87
CA ALA A 139 45.34 9.72 -3.49
C ALA A 139 44.16 9.73 -2.52
N TRP A 140 44.12 8.76 -1.59
CA TRP A 140 43.15 8.70 -0.52
C TRP A 140 43.38 9.81 0.51
N GLU A 141 44.65 10.05 0.90
CA GLU A 141 45.04 11.12 1.82
C GLU A 141 44.85 12.53 1.21
N ALA A 142 45.03 12.67 -0.11
CA ALA A 142 44.71 13.90 -0.84
C ALA A 142 43.21 14.06 -1.15
N GLY A 143 42.41 13.01 -0.93
CA GLY A 143 40.97 12.99 -1.16
C GLY A 143 40.18 13.55 0.03
N LEU A 144 39.06 14.22 -0.26
CA LEU A 144 38.06 14.63 0.72
C LEU A 144 37.09 13.46 1.04
N ASP A 145 37.61 12.24 1.16
CA ASP A 145 36.74 11.07 1.37
C ASP A 145 36.20 11.08 2.80
N ALA A 146 34.93 11.42 2.94
CA ALA A 146 34.19 11.40 4.20
C ALA A 146 34.28 10.02 4.87
N THR A 147 34.32 10.00 6.20
CA THR A 147 34.25 8.80 7.04
C THR A 147 33.05 7.92 6.67
N LEU A 148 31.93 8.55 6.28
CA LEU A 148 30.74 7.90 5.77
C LEU A 148 30.59 8.18 4.26
N GLN A 149 30.86 7.17 3.43
CA GLN A 149 30.74 7.31 1.98
C GLN A 149 29.31 7.01 1.50
N PRO A 150 28.67 7.94 0.79
CA PRO A 150 27.35 7.71 0.20
C PRO A 150 27.41 6.70 -0.96
N VAL A 151 26.43 5.82 -1.03
CA VAL A 151 26.22 4.88 -2.12
C VAL A 151 24.93 5.23 -2.88
N TYR A 152 25.07 5.49 -4.17
CA TYR A 152 23.99 5.94 -5.05
C TYR A 152 23.50 4.80 -5.95
N SER A 153 22.19 4.81 -6.22
CA SER A 153 21.57 3.89 -7.19
C SER A 153 22.02 4.23 -8.60
N THR A 154 22.39 3.20 -9.38
CA THR A 154 22.80 3.33 -10.79
C THR A 154 22.22 2.20 -11.63
N THR A 155 21.99 2.44 -12.92
CA THR A 155 21.60 1.37 -13.85
C THR A 155 22.84 0.62 -14.35
N GLU A 156 22.66 -0.62 -14.83
CA GLU A 156 23.76 -1.40 -15.42
C GLU A 156 24.38 -0.68 -16.63
N LYS A 157 23.55 -0.04 -17.46
CA LYS A 157 24.00 0.76 -18.61
C LYS A 157 24.79 1.99 -18.20
N ALA A 158 24.32 2.72 -17.19
CA ALA A 158 25.03 3.89 -16.65
C ALA A 158 26.39 3.47 -16.07
N THR A 159 26.41 2.38 -15.30
CA THR A 159 27.61 1.82 -14.67
C THR A 159 28.63 1.38 -15.72
N ALA A 160 28.18 0.68 -16.78
CA ALA A 160 29.05 0.24 -17.88
C ALA A 160 29.70 1.40 -18.63
N LYS A 161 29.06 2.58 -18.67
CA LYS A 161 29.57 3.81 -19.27
C LYS A 161 30.30 4.73 -18.28
N GLY A 162 30.62 4.23 -17.08
CA GLY A 162 31.42 4.94 -16.09
C GLY A 162 30.65 5.89 -15.16
N LEU A 163 29.31 5.83 -15.14
CA LEU A 163 28.45 6.49 -14.16
C LEU A 163 28.04 5.50 -13.06
N GLY A 164 29.03 4.94 -12.35
CA GLY A 164 28.78 4.17 -11.12
C GLY A 164 28.59 5.09 -9.91
N SER A 165 28.24 4.51 -8.76
CA SER A 165 28.00 5.24 -7.50
C SER A 165 29.09 6.28 -7.17
N ARG A 166 30.37 5.91 -7.28
CA ARG A 166 31.49 6.82 -6.98
C ARG A 166 31.56 8.00 -7.96
N ALA A 167 31.19 7.80 -9.22
CA ALA A 167 31.17 8.88 -10.20
C ALA A 167 30.06 9.88 -9.89
N ILE A 168 28.87 9.40 -9.51
CA ILE A 168 27.77 10.26 -9.05
C ILE A 168 28.19 11.02 -7.79
N GLY A 169 28.75 10.35 -6.78
CA GLY A 169 29.25 11.01 -5.57
C GLY A 169 30.25 12.13 -5.86
N LYS A 170 31.17 11.94 -6.82
CA LYS A 170 32.10 12.99 -7.26
C LYS A 170 31.39 14.18 -7.92
N LEU A 171 30.40 13.92 -8.78
CA LEU A 171 29.60 14.97 -9.42
C LEU A 171 28.82 15.77 -8.37
N THR A 172 28.14 15.07 -7.45
CA THR A 172 27.37 15.71 -6.38
C THR A 172 28.26 16.51 -5.45
N HIS A 173 29.41 15.98 -5.05
CA HIS A 173 30.38 16.73 -4.25
C HIS A 173 30.92 17.97 -4.98
N THR A 174 31.16 17.86 -6.30
CA THR A 174 31.55 19.01 -7.13
C THR A 174 30.45 20.09 -7.13
N LEU A 175 29.19 19.68 -7.24
CA LEU A 175 28.06 20.59 -7.16
C LEU A 175 27.98 21.28 -5.79
N LEU A 176 28.14 20.53 -4.69
CA LEU A 176 28.13 21.07 -3.33
C LEU A 176 29.24 22.12 -3.07
N LEU A 177 30.39 21.97 -3.72
CA LEU A 177 31.50 22.91 -3.62
C LEU A 177 31.41 24.10 -4.60
N THR A 178 30.41 24.11 -5.49
CA THR A 178 30.31 25.16 -6.50
C THR A 178 29.91 26.48 -5.84
N PRO A 179 30.68 27.58 -6.04
CA PRO A 179 30.34 28.88 -5.49
C PRO A 179 28.96 29.36 -5.99
N GLY A 180 28.14 29.85 -5.07
CA GLY A 180 26.79 30.34 -5.38
C GLY A 180 25.69 29.29 -5.35
N LEU A 181 25.99 28.03 -5.00
CA LEU A 181 24.95 27.08 -4.61
C LEU A 181 24.20 27.65 -3.41
N HIS A 182 22.90 27.88 -3.59
CA HIS A 182 21.99 28.35 -2.55
C HIS A 182 20.71 27.54 -2.63
N ILE A 183 20.40 26.81 -1.56
CA ILE A 183 19.17 26.04 -1.46
C ILE A 183 18.22 26.78 -0.52
N PRO A 184 17.21 27.51 -1.04
CA PRO A 184 16.35 28.33 -0.20
C PRO A 184 15.55 27.46 0.77
N GLU A 185 15.45 27.93 2.01
CA GLU A 185 14.56 27.33 3.01
C GLU A 185 13.10 27.47 2.55
N ASN A 186 12.31 26.41 2.76
CA ASN A 186 10.91 26.32 2.36
C ASN A 186 9.96 26.09 3.55
N LEU A 187 10.49 25.81 4.74
CA LEU A 187 9.72 25.74 5.97
C LEU A 187 9.72 27.10 6.71
N SER A 188 8.74 27.30 7.57
CA SER A 188 8.73 28.47 8.46
C SER A 188 9.81 28.32 9.53
N ARG A 189 10.38 29.43 10.00
CA ARG A 189 11.44 29.43 11.04
C ARG A 189 11.04 28.64 12.30
N GLY A 190 9.75 28.70 12.68
CA GLY A 190 9.22 27.93 13.81
C GLY A 190 9.29 26.41 13.59
N LEU A 191 8.98 25.94 12.38
CA LEU A 191 9.10 24.52 12.03
C LEU A 191 10.56 24.07 11.97
N VAL A 192 11.46 24.88 11.40
CA VAL A 192 12.89 24.57 11.35
C VAL A 192 13.44 24.38 12.76
N GLN A 193 13.13 25.29 13.69
CA GLN A 193 13.56 25.17 15.09
C GLN A 193 12.98 23.94 15.79
N TRP A 194 11.70 23.63 15.54
CA TRP A 194 11.06 22.43 16.10
C TRP A 194 11.69 21.12 15.58
N LEU A 195 12.23 21.11 14.36
CA LEU A 195 12.96 19.98 13.75
C LEU A 195 14.44 19.90 14.17
N GLY A 196 14.88 20.75 15.10
CA GLY A 196 16.26 20.77 15.61
C GLY A 196 17.17 21.81 14.94
N GLY A 197 16.62 22.74 14.17
CA GLY A 197 17.31 23.94 13.71
C GLY A 197 18.25 23.78 12.51
N LEU A 198 18.31 22.59 11.90
CA LEU A 198 19.13 22.33 10.72
C LEU A 198 18.45 22.90 9.47
N GLU A 199 19.09 23.88 8.83
CA GLU A 199 18.61 24.54 7.62
C GLU A 199 18.61 23.59 6.41
N ARG A 200 17.73 23.84 5.43
CA ARG A 200 17.57 23.00 4.23
C ARG A 200 18.88 22.70 3.50
N GLU A 201 19.69 23.72 3.23
CA GLU A 201 20.95 23.55 2.48
C GLU A 201 21.93 22.64 3.23
N GLU A 202 22.06 22.82 4.54
CA GLU A 202 22.94 21.97 5.35
C GLU A 202 22.42 20.53 5.37
N CYS A 203 21.10 20.31 5.35
CA CYS A 203 20.55 18.96 5.25
C CYS A 203 21.00 18.24 3.96
N TYR A 204 20.90 18.91 2.80
CA TYR A 204 21.41 18.34 1.54
C TYR A 204 22.90 18.05 1.60
N ARG A 205 23.70 18.93 2.21
CA ARG A 205 25.13 18.71 2.42
C ARG A 205 25.37 17.46 3.29
N GLN A 206 24.65 17.31 4.39
CA GLN A 206 24.80 16.16 5.30
C GLN A 206 24.32 14.84 4.67
N LEU A 207 23.32 14.82 3.79
CA LEU A 207 22.94 13.58 3.10
C LEU A 207 24.00 13.14 2.08
N HIS A 208 24.65 14.06 1.37
CA HIS A 208 25.61 13.71 0.34
C HIS A 208 27.06 13.66 0.82
N ALA A 209 27.38 14.36 1.91
CA ALA A 209 28.69 14.44 2.53
C ALA A 209 28.53 14.51 4.07
N PRO A 210 28.03 13.43 4.69
CA PRO A 210 27.80 13.40 6.15
C PRO A 210 29.10 13.57 6.92
N LYS A 211 29.07 14.43 7.95
CA LYS A 211 30.16 14.58 8.91
C LYS A 211 30.23 13.39 9.88
N ASP A 212 29.07 12.98 10.36
CA ASP A 212 28.88 11.85 11.27
C ASP A 212 27.45 11.30 11.16
N GLN A 213 27.19 10.18 11.83
CA GLN A 213 25.88 9.52 11.80
C GLN A 213 24.77 10.39 12.41
N HIS A 214 25.08 11.21 13.43
CA HIS A 214 24.09 12.04 14.11
C HIS A 214 23.54 13.14 13.21
N HIS A 215 24.41 13.85 12.50
CA HIS A 215 24.02 14.88 11.53
C HIS A 215 23.29 14.27 10.34
N LEU A 216 23.71 13.09 9.89
CA LEU A 216 23.01 12.34 8.85
C LEU A 216 21.57 12.02 9.28
N ASP A 217 21.38 11.44 10.47
CA ASP A 217 20.06 11.07 10.98
C ASP A 217 19.15 12.31 11.12
N GLN A 218 19.69 13.43 11.63
CA GLN A 218 18.95 14.68 11.75
C GLN A 218 18.52 15.24 10.39
N ALA A 219 19.45 15.28 9.43
CA ALA A 219 19.18 15.76 8.08
C ALA A 219 18.19 14.86 7.33
N THR A 220 18.35 13.55 7.43
CA THR A 220 17.42 12.56 6.86
C THR A 220 16.03 12.73 7.45
N ARG A 221 15.89 12.82 8.78
CA ARG A 221 14.59 13.05 9.42
C ARG A 221 13.94 14.36 8.96
N ARG A 222 14.71 15.44 8.90
CA ARG A 222 14.24 16.77 8.47
C ARG A 222 13.75 16.74 7.02
N LEU A 223 14.50 16.16 6.07
CA LEU A 223 14.08 16.10 4.67
C LEU A 223 12.91 15.15 4.43
N LYS A 224 12.85 14.01 5.15
CA LYS A 224 11.66 13.13 5.14
C LYS A 224 10.43 13.87 5.64
N PHE A 225 10.58 14.66 6.71
CA PHE A 225 9.50 15.51 7.20
C PHE A 225 9.10 16.56 6.17
N GLU A 226 10.06 17.27 5.56
CA GLU A 226 9.81 18.27 4.51
C GLU A 226 8.96 17.67 3.38
N GLU A 227 9.40 16.55 2.84
CA GLU A 227 8.73 15.86 1.73
C GLU A 227 7.28 15.50 2.09
N LEU A 228 7.08 14.81 3.21
CA LEU A 228 5.75 14.38 3.67
C LEU A 228 4.86 15.57 4.08
N PHE A 229 5.45 16.63 4.63
CA PHE A 229 4.74 17.84 5.05
C PHE A 229 4.08 18.53 3.87
N PHE A 230 4.81 18.76 2.78
CA PHE A 230 4.23 19.43 1.61
C PHE A 230 3.19 18.56 0.91
N ILE A 231 3.36 17.24 0.89
CA ILE A 231 2.34 16.32 0.37
C ILE A 231 1.06 16.44 1.21
N GLN A 232 1.16 16.37 2.53
CA GLN A 232 0.00 16.50 3.42
C GLN A 232 -0.63 17.89 3.35
N LEU A 233 0.18 18.96 3.29
CA LEU A 233 -0.29 20.33 3.16
C LEU A 233 -1.08 20.53 1.86
N GLN A 234 -0.60 19.99 0.75
CA GLN A 234 -1.29 20.02 -0.53
C GLN A 234 -2.64 19.31 -0.47
N LEU A 235 -2.68 18.08 0.05
CA LEU A 235 -3.92 17.31 0.18
C LEU A 235 -4.94 18.03 1.07
N LEU A 236 -4.50 18.55 2.22
CA LEU A 236 -5.37 19.28 3.14
C LEU A 236 -5.86 20.61 2.56
N LYS A 237 -5.03 21.35 1.82
CA LYS A 237 -5.45 22.60 1.15
C LYS A 237 -6.45 22.30 0.03
N GLN A 238 -6.23 21.26 -0.78
CA GLN A 238 -7.19 20.83 -1.78
C GLN A 238 -8.52 20.43 -1.16
N LYS A 239 -8.49 19.70 -0.04
CA LYS A 239 -9.69 19.35 0.73
C LYS A 239 -10.44 20.60 1.21
N LEU A 240 -9.74 21.59 1.76
CA LEU A 240 -10.35 22.84 2.22
C LEU A 240 -11.03 23.58 1.06
N LEU A 241 -10.36 23.68 -0.10
CA LEU A 241 -10.92 24.30 -1.30
C LEU A 241 -12.18 23.57 -1.79
N LEU A 242 -12.16 22.24 -1.80
CA LEU A 242 -13.34 21.43 -2.16
C LEU A 242 -14.48 21.65 -1.17
N GLN A 243 -14.20 21.70 0.14
CA GLN A 243 -15.22 21.99 1.14
C GLN A 243 -15.85 23.37 0.91
N GLN A 244 -15.05 24.40 0.62
CA GLN A 244 -15.56 25.75 0.35
C GLN A 244 -16.38 25.84 -0.96
N GLN A 245 -15.98 25.09 -1.99
CA GLN A 245 -16.63 25.13 -3.31
C GLN A 245 -17.90 24.28 -3.38
N VAL A 246 -17.92 23.14 -2.67
CA VAL A 246 -19.00 22.15 -2.77
C VAL A 246 -19.93 22.24 -1.56
N LYS A 247 -20.99 23.04 -1.71
CA LYS A 247 -22.08 23.11 -0.74
C LYS A 247 -22.79 21.77 -0.63
N GLY A 248 -23.12 21.37 0.60
CA GLY A 248 -23.92 20.19 0.88
C GLY A 248 -25.24 20.57 1.53
N ASN A 249 -26.21 19.68 1.45
CA ASN A 249 -27.42 19.78 2.26
C ASN A 249 -27.05 19.72 3.76
N ARG A 250 -27.76 20.44 4.62
CA ARG A 250 -27.53 20.38 6.08
C ARG A 250 -28.47 19.39 6.73
N PHE A 251 -27.93 18.41 7.45
CA PHE A 251 -28.71 17.47 8.25
C PHE A 251 -28.60 17.82 9.75
N ASP A 252 -29.34 18.84 10.16
CA ASP A 252 -29.29 19.37 11.53
C ASP A 252 -30.17 18.57 12.51
N HIS A 253 -31.17 17.85 11.98
CA HIS A 253 -32.15 17.12 12.77
C HIS A 253 -31.81 15.62 12.90
N VAL A 254 -31.98 15.07 14.10
CA VAL A 254 -32.03 13.62 14.34
C VAL A 254 -33.40 13.34 14.92
N GLY A 255 -34.24 12.72 14.12
CA GLY A 255 -35.69 12.67 14.29
C GLY A 255 -36.20 11.29 14.65
N GLU A 256 -37.46 11.05 14.31
CA GLU A 256 -38.18 9.85 14.70
C GLU A 256 -37.60 8.59 14.04
N PHE A 257 -37.18 8.63 12.77
CA PHE A 257 -36.67 7.43 12.11
C PHE A 257 -35.41 6.91 12.79
N PHE A 258 -34.44 7.80 13.07
CA PHE A 258 -33.23 7.40 13.77
C PHE A 258 -33.52 6.93 15.20
N ASN A 259 -34.28 7.72 15.97
CA ASN A 259 -34.49 7.46 17.39
C ASN A 259 -35.32 6.20 17.63
N SER A 260 -36.36 5.96 16.84
CA SER A 260 -37.20 4.75 16.94
C SER A 260 -36.39 3.51 16.56
N PHE A 261 -35.63 3.56 15.46
CA PHE A 261 -34.73 2.45 15.10
C PHE A 261 -33.72 2.14 16.22
N TYR A 262 -33.06 3.18 16.75
CA TYR A 262 -32.02 3.04 17.75
C TYR A 262 -32.53 2.45 19.07
N LYS A 263 -33.76 2.81 19.49
CA LYS A 263 -34.33 2.39 20.78
C LYS A 263 -35.10 1.07 20.69
N GLU A 264 -35.83 0.83 19.59
CA GLU A 264 -36.87 -0.19 19.54
C GLU A 264 -36.57 -1.33 18.57
N HIS A 265 -35.77 -1.09 17.51
CA HIS A 265 -35.55 -2.08 16.44
C HIS A 265 -34.10 -2.54 16.31
N MET A 266 -33.19 -1.98 17.11
CA MET A 266 -31.78 -2.27 17.00
C MET A 266 -31.46 -3.70 17.48
N PRO A 267 -30.80 -4.54 16.66
CA PRO A 267 -30.61 -5.96 16.97
C PRO A 267 -29.54 -6.26 18.04
N PHE A 268 -28.65 -5.31 18.31
CA PHE A 268 -27.59 -5.41 19.32
C PHE A 268 -27.10 -4.01 19.71
N GLU A 269 -26.50 -3.87 20.89
CA GLU A 269 -25.94 -2.58 21.30
C GLU A 269 -24.72 -2.20 20.44
N PRO A 270 -24.66 -0.97 19.89
CA PRO A 270 -23.56 -0.58 19.02
C PRO A 270 -22.29 -0.36 19.84
N THR A 271 -21.16 -0.71 19.23
CA THR A 271 -19.84 -0.60 19.86
C THR A 271 -19.44 0.86 20.08
N GLY A 272 -18.43 1.10 20.92
CA GLY A 272 -17.88 2.44 21.14
C GLY A 272 -17.36 3.05 19.84
N ALA A 273 -16.68 2.23 19.02
CA ALA A 273 -16.20 2.60 17.69
C ALA A 273 -17.35 2.98 16.75
N GLN A 274 -18.43 2.19 16.69
CA GLN A 274 -19.60 2.50 15.86
C GLN A 274 -20.27 3.81 16.29
N LYS A 275 -20.48 4.01 17.60
CA LYS A 275 -21.04 5.25 18.16
C LYS A 275 -20.17 6.47 17.82
N ARG A 276 -18.83 6.33 17.88
CA ARG A 276 -17.88 7.38 17.52
C ARG A 276 -17.98 7.74 16.04
N VAL A 277 -17.96 6.76 15.14
CA VAL A 277 -18.04 6.99 13.69
C VAL A 277 -19.36 7.64 13.28
N VAL A 278 -20.50 7.23 13.86
CA VAL A 278 -21.79 7.88 13.59
C VAL A 278 -21.78 9.35 14.03
N LYS A 279 -21.14 9.69 15.16
CA LYS A 279 -20.99 11.07 15.61
C LYS A 279 -20.11 11.91 14.68
N GLU A 280 -19.01 11.34 14.19
CA GLU A 280 -18.13 11.97 13.19
C GLU A 280 -18.91 12.28 11.90
N ILE A 281 -19.63 11.29 11.35
CA ILE A 281 -20.46 11.45 10.15
C ILE A 281 -21.55 12.50 10.38
N ARG A 282 -22.26 12.45 11.50
CA ARG A 282 -23.31 13.44 11.83
C ARG A 282 -22.76 14.87 11.86
N LYS A 283 -21.58 15.07 12.44
CA LYS A 283 -20.94 16.39 12.49
C LYS A 283 -20.67 16.94 11.09
N ASP A 284 -20.21 16.08 10.18
CA ASP A 284 -19.92 16.48 8.81
C ASP A 284 -21.19 16.77 8.01
N MET A 285 -22.23 15.94 8.15
CA MET A 285 -23.53 16.15 7.49
C MET A 285 -24.24 17.43 8.00
N GLY A 286 -23.95 17.89 9.21
CA GLY A 286 -24.44 19.16 9.75
C GLY A 286 -23.60 20.39 9.37
N SER A 287 -22.46 20.23 8.69
CA SER A 287 -21.52 21.35 8.44
C SER A 287 -22.02 22.34 7.38
N GLY A 288 -22.87 21.89 6.45
CA GLY A 288 -23.27 22.64 5.24
C GLY A 288 -22.33 22.48 4.05
N HIS A 289 -21.29 21.69 4.19
CA HIS A 289 -20.44 21.24 3.08
C HIS A 289 -20.78 19.79 2.73
N GLN A 290 -20.50 19.37 1.50
CA GLN A 290 -20.69 17.98 1.14
C GLN A 290 -19.74 17.08 1.95
N MET A 291 -20.27 16.18 2.79
CA MET A 291 -19.48 15.12 3.39
C MET A 291 -18.95 14.17 2.30
N ASN A 292 -17.66 13.86 2.36
CA ASN A 292 -17.01 12.84 1.55
C ASN A 292 -16.09 12.01 2.45
N ARG A 293 -16.60 10.88 2.97
CA ARG A 293 -15.97 10.13 4.07
C ARG A 293 -15.84 8.64 3.76
N LEU A 294 -14.67 8.07 4.02
CA LEU A 294 -14.37 6.64 3.99
C LEU A 294 -14.48 6.04 5.40
N VAL A 295 -15.40 5.10 5.57
CA VAL A 295 -15.50 4.24 6.75
C VAL A 295 -14.80 2.92 6.45
N GLN A 296 -13.73 2.66 7.19
CA GLN A 296 -13.01 1.39 7.14
C GLN A 296 -13.20 0.62 8.43
N GLY A 297 -13.21 -0.70 8.32
CA GLY A 297 -13.24 -1.60 9.46
C GLY A 297 -13.23 -3.04 8.96
N ASP A 298 -12.91 -3.98 9.85
CA ASP A 298 -12.82 -5.39 9.50
C ASP A 298 -14.16 -5.94 8.95
N VAL A 299 -14.12 -7.03 8.20
CA VAL A 299 -15.30 -7.76 7.71
C VAL A 299 -16.17 -8.11 8.92
N GLY A 300 -17.41 -7.63 8.95
CA GLY A 300 -18.34 -7.88 10.08
C GLY A 300 -18.19 -6.92 11.27
N SER A 301 -17.43 -5.82 11.16
CA SER A 301 -17.37 -4.76 12.18
C SER A 301 -18.66 -3.92 12.30
N GLY A 302 -19.69 -4.21 11.50
CA GLY A 302 -20.97 -3.50 11.53
C GLY A 302 -21.02 -2.23 10.66
N LYS A 303 -20.18 -2.12 9.62
CA LYS A 303 -20.22 -1.00 8.64
C LYS A 303 -21.62 -0.74 8.08
N THR A 304 -22.35 -1.78 7.70
CA THR A 304 -23.73 -1.67 7.19
C THR A 304 -24.69 -1.05 8.21
N LEU A 305 -24.52 -1.32 9.50
CA LEU A 305 -25.32 -0.69 10.56
C LEU A 305 -25.02 0.81 10.65
N VAL A 306 -23.74 1.19 10.61
CA VAL A 306 -23.34 2.60 10.59
C VAL A 306 -23.94 3.32 9.38
N ALA A 307 -23.85 2.72 8.19
CA ALA A 307 -24.47 3.28 6.99
C ALA A 307 -25.99 3.43 7.12
N LEU A 308 -26.69 2.44 7.68
CA LEU A 308 -28.13 2.51 7.92
C LEU A 308 -28.49 3.66 8.86
N LEU A 309 -27.77 3.81 9.97
CA LEU A 309 -27.97 4.92 10.90
C LEU A 309 -27.78 6.29 10.21
N CYS A 310 -26.79 6.42 9.33
CA CYS A 310 -26.59 7.65 8.55
C CYS A 310 -27.71 7.88 7.53
N MET A 311 -28.23 6.83 6.89
CA MET A 311 -29.39 6.92 5.99
C MET A 311 -30.62 7.42 6.74
N LEU A 312 -30.89 6.92 7.96
CA LEU A 312 -32.03 7.39 8.77
C LEU A 312 -31.91 8.87 9.15
N ILE A 313 -30.70 9.38 9.42
CA ILE A 313 -30.48 10.82 9.63
C ILE A 313 -30.86 11.61 8.37
N ALA A 314 -30.51 11.13 7.17
CA ALA A 314 -30.92 11.79 5.93
C ALA A 314 -32.46 11.82 5.78
N LEU A 315 -33.14 10.72 6.13
CA LEU A 315 -34.61 10.63 6.09
C LEU A 315 -35.27 11.61 7.05
N ASP A 316 -34.74 11.74 8.28
CA ASP A 316 -35.23 12.69 9.29
C ASP A 316 -35.13 14.16 8.83
N ASN A 317 -34.28 14.46 7.83
CA ASN A 317 -34.14 15.79 7.24
C ASN A 317 -34.91 15.94 5.90
N GLY A 318 -35.79 14.99 5.56
CA GLY A 318 -36.64 15.07 4.37
C GLY A 318 -35.94 14.69 3.06
N PHE A 319 -34.84 13.94 3.13
CA PHE A 319 -34.10 13.45 1.97
C PHE A 319 -34.29 11.94 1.78
N GLN A 320 -34.03 11.47 0.56
CA GLN A 320 -33.90 10.06 0.22
C GLN A 320 -32.43 9.63 0.32
N ALA A 321 -32.20 8.34 0.49
CA ALA A 321 -30.86 7.75 0.50
C ALA A 321 -30.70 6.66 -0.56
N ALA A 322 -29.45 6.46 -1.02
CA ALA A 322 -29.10 5.38 -1.93
C ALA A 322 -27.93 4.55 -1.39
N LEU A 323 -27.94 3.24 -1.61
CA LEU A 323 -26.81 2.35 -1.35
C LEU A 323 -26.40 1.64 -2.64
N MET A 324 -25.17 1.87 -3.08
CA MET A 324 -24.59 1.25 -4.26
C MET A 324 -23.64 0.12 -3.88
N ALA A 325 -23.81 -1.05 -4.49
CA ALA A 325 -22.96 -2.22 -4.30
C ALA A 325 -22.39 -2.72 -5.66
N PRO A 326 -21.20 -3.34 -5.69
CA PRO A 326 -20.50 -3.66 -6.96
C PRO A 326 -21.12 -4.80 -7.73
N THR A 327 -21.90 -5.67 -7.08
CA THR A 327 -22.54 -6.82 -7.71
C THR A 327 -23.99 -6.93 -7.29
N GLU A 328 -24.80 -7.58 -8.14
CA GLU A 328 -26.22 -7.79 -7.85
C GLU A 328 -26.42 -8.64 -6.59
N ILE A 329 -25.54 -9.61 -6.35
CA ILE A 329 -25.56 -10.44 -5.13
C ILE A 329 -25.40 -9.56 -3.89
N LEU A 330 -24.40 -8.68 -3.86
CA LEU A 330 -24.19 -7.78 -2.72
C LEU A 330 -25.35 -6.79 -2.54
N ALA A 331 -25.90 -6.25 -3.64
CA ALA A 331 -27.07 -5.38 -3.59
C ALA A 331 -28.29 -6.09 -2.99
N GLN A 332 -28.55 -7.34 -3.41
CA GLN A 332 -29.61 -8.19 -2.84
C GLN A 332 -29.38 -8.49 -1.36
N GLN A 333 -28.13 -8.70 -0.93
CA GLN A 333 -27.80 -8.91 0.48
C GLN A 333 -28.08 -7.69 1.34
N HIS A 334 -27.66 -6.51 0.89
CA HIS A 334 -27.98 -5.26 1.57
C HIS A 334 -29.50 -5.07 1.63
N PHE A 335 -30.20 -5.29 0.52
CA PHE A 335 -31.66 -5.22 0.48
C PHE A 335 -32.34 -6.16 1.48
N ALA A 336 -31.93 -7.43 1.52
CA ALA A 336 -32.48 -8.41 2.48
C ALA A 336 -32.10 -8.10 3.94
N THR A 337 -30.96 -7.46 4.19
CA THR A 337 -30.50 -7.12 5.54
C THR A 337 -31.21 -5.87 6.05
N LEU A 338 -31.18 -4.78 5.28
CA LEU A 338 -31.90 -3.56 5.61
C LEU A 338 -33.41 -3.78 5.66
N GLY A 339 -33.99 -4.54 4.73
CA GLY A 339 -35.41 -4.87 4.75
C GLY A 339 -35.84 -5.66 6.00
N ARG A 340 -34.96 -6.52 6.54
CA ARG A 340 -35.22 -7.19 7.83
C ARG A 340 -35.12 -6.24 9.02
N MET A 341 -34.10 -5.36 9.03
CA MET A 341 -33.88 -4.40 10.11
C MET A 341 -34.97 -3.33 10.18
N LEU A 342 -35.53 -2.93 9.04
CA LEU A 342 -36.53 -1.87 8.93
C LEU A 342 -37.97 -2.40 8.79
N LYS A 343 -38.21 -3.71 8.98
CA LYS A 343 -39.50 -4.36 8.67
C LYS A 343 -40.69 -3.71 9.38
N ASP A 344 -40.52 -3.29 10.62
CA ASP A 344 -41.58 -2.73 11.46
C ASP A 344 -41.61 -1.19 11.43
N MET A 345 -40.81 -0.57 10.56
CA MET A 345 -40.78 0.87 10.36
C MET A 345 -41.62 1.27 9.14
N PRO A 346 -42.23 2.48 9.13
CA PRO A 346 -43.03 2.97 8.01
C PRO A 346 -42.12 3.50 6.87
N LEU A 347 -41.26 2.63 6.34
CA LEU A 347 -40.24 2.96 5.34
C LEU A 347 -40.31 1.98 4.15
N GLU A 348 -40.28 2.53 2.94
CA GLU A 348 -40.19 1.78 1.71
C GLU A 348 -38.74 1.70 1.22
N VAL A 349 -38.21 0.47 1.21
CA VAL A 349 -36.90 0.12 0.64
C VAL A 349 -37.12 -0.64 -0.65
N ARG A 350 -36.40 -0.29 -1.73
CA ARG A 350 -36.47 -0.99 -3.03
C ARG A 350 -35.08 -1.37 -3.55
N LEU A 351 -35.06 -2.32 -4.47
CA LEU A 351 -33.86 -2.84 -5.13
C LEU A 351 -33.88 -2.55 -6.64
N LEU A 352 -32.80 -1.97 -7.17
CA LEU A 352 -32.60 -1.74 -8.60
C LEU A 352 -31.29 -2.38 -9.08
N THR A 353 -31.41 -3.36 -9.98
CA THR A 353 -30.28 -4.09 -10.56
C THR A 353 -30.41 -4.18 -12.08
N GLY A 354 -29.39 -4.69 -12.77
CA GLY A 354 -29.44 -4.97 -14.21
C GLY A 354 -30.55 -5.96 -14.56
N SER A 355 -30.77 -6.94 -13.68
CA SER A 355 -31.82 -7.96 -13.80
C SER A 355 -33.26 -7.49 -13.53
N THR A 356 -33.48 -6.28 -13.00
CA THR A 356 -34.82 -5.80 -12.63
C THR A 356 -35.72 -5.65 -13.87
N LYS A 357 -36.89 -6.29 -13.86
CA LYS A 357 -37.82 -6.33 -15.01
C LYS A 357 -38.31 -4.94 -15.41
N THR A 358 -38.53 -4.71 -16.71
CA THR A 358 -38.94 -3.40 -17.24
C THR A 358 -40.22 -2.84 -16.62
N ALA A 359 -41.23 -3.69 -16.35
CA ALA A 359 -42.47 -3.26 -15.72
C ALA A 359 -42.24 -2.75 -14.28
N GLU A 360 -41.40 -3.44 -13.52
CA GLU A 360 -41.02 -3.07 -12.15
C GLU A 360 -40.13 -1.83 -12.12
N ARG A 361 -39.21 -1.69 -13.08
CA ARG A 361 -38.41 -0.46 -13.24
C ARG A 361 -39.29 0.78 -13.45
N ARG A 362 -40.37 0.67 -14.26
CA ARG A 362 -41.28 1.79 -14.53
C ARG A 362 -42.01 2.26 -13.26
N SER A 363 -42.56 1.33 -12.47
CA SER A 363 -43.23 1.69 -11.21
C SER A 363 -42.24 2.23 -10.18
N LEU A 364 -41.04 1.63 -10.09
CA LEU A 364 -39.98 2.09 -9.20
C LEU A 364 -39.55 3.52 -9.54
N HIS A 365 -39.32 3.85 -10.80
CA HIS A 365 -38.90 5.21 -11.20
C HIS A 365 -39.97 6.26 -10.88
N ALA A 366 -41.26 5.95 -11.07
CA ALA A 366 -42.35 6.85 -10.71
C ALA A 366 -42.38 7.09 -9.19
N ALA A 367 -42.38 6.02 -8.39
CA ALA A 367 -42.40 6.10 -6.93
C ALA A 367 -41.16 6.81 -6.36
N LEU A 368 -39.99 6.62 -6.98
CA LEU A 368 -38.75 7.28 -6.59
C LEU A 368 -38.82 8.80 -6.78
N LYS A 369 -39.38 9.24 -7.91
CA LYS A 369 -39.55 10.65 -8.28
C LYS A 369 -40.60 11.34 -7.40
N GLU A 370 -41.62 10.62 -6.98
CA GLU A 370 -42.68 11.13 -6.08
C GLU A 370 -42.24 11.18 -4.61
N GLY A 371 -41.15 10.47 -4.27
CA GLY A 371 -40.58 10.41 -2.92
C GLY A 371 -41.18 9.31 -2.04
N HIS A 372 -41.92 8.36 -2.62
CA HIS A 372 -42.50 7.23 -1.90
C HIS A 372 -41.44 6.22 -1.46
N ILE A 373 -40.34 6.08 -2.21
CA ILE A 373 -39.20 5.23 -1.86
C ILE A 373 -38.21 6.03 -1.02
N GLN A 374 -37.99 5.69 0.25
CA GLN A 374 -37.02 6.41 1.10
C GLN A 374 -35.59 5.92 0.88
N ILE A 375 -35.39 4.62 0.67
CA ILE A 375 -34.06 4.01 0.47
C ILE A 375 -34.06 3.18 -0.81
N LEU A 376 -33.15 3.51 -1.73
CA LEU A 376 -32.93 2.73 -2.94
C LEU A 376 -31.57 2.02 -2.90
N ILE A 377 -31.59 0.69 -3.01
CA ILE A 377 -30.38 -0.14 -3.03
C ILE A 377 -30.17 -0.63 -4.47
N GLY A 378 -28.93 -0.65 -4.95
CA GLY A 378 -28.69 -1.11 -6.31
C GLY A 378 -27.25 -1.23 -6.73
N THR A 379 -27.04 -1.59 -7.99
CA THR A 379 -25.72 -1.65 -8.62
C THR A 379 -25.43 -0.37 -9.42
N HIS A 380 -24.51 -0.44 -10.39
CA HIS A 380 -24.29 0.64 -11.36
C HIS A 380 -25.57 1.09 -12.08
N ALA A 381 -26.66 0.30 -12.04
CA ALA A 381 -27.99 0.69 -12.52
C ALA A 381 -28.51 1.99 -11.87
N LEU A 382 -28.10 2.32 -10.64
CA LEU A 382 -28.44 3.58 -9.98
C LEU A 382 -27.92 4.83 -10.71
N LEU A 383 -26.88 4.65 -11.54
CA LEU A 383 -26.24 5.74 -12.29
C LEU A 383 -26.95 6.04 -13.61
N GLU A 384 -27.86 5.17 -14.05
CA GLU A 384 -28.60 5.34 -15.31
C GLU A 384 -29.42 6.63 -15.29
N ASP A 385 -29.49 7.33 -16.42
CA ASP A 385 -30.17 8.63 -16.52
C ASP A 385 -31.66 8.60 -16.11
N PRO A 386 -32.44 7.53 -16.39
CA PRO A 386 -33.85 7.42 -15.97
C PRO A 386 -34.06 7.39 -14.45
N VAL A 387 -33.04 7.11 -13.64
CA VAL A 387 -33.14 7.07 -12.18
C VAL A 387 -33.13 8.49 -11.64
N VAL A 388 -34.30 9.01 -11.28
CA VAL A 388 -34.47 10.39 -10.76
C VAL A 388 -35.10 10.33 -9.38
N PHE A 389 -34.38 10.86 -8.40
CA PHE A 389 -34.87 11.03 -7.03
C PHE A 389 -35.68 12.31 -6.90
N LYS A 390 -36.62 12.35 -5.95
CA LYS A 390 -37.25 13.61 -5.53
C LYS A 390 -36.24 14.52 -4.84
N ASN A 391 -35.48 13.97 -3.89
CA ASN A 391 -34.49 14.73 -3.14
C ASN A 391 -33.43 13.79 -2.53
N LEU A 392 -32.41 13.42 -3.30
CA LEU A 392 -31.32 12.54 -2.83
C LEU A 392 -30.36 13.32 -1.92
N GLY A 393 -30.21 12.88 -0.66
CA GLY A 393 -29.36 13.56 0.32
C GLY A 393 -28.10 12.80 0.71
N LEU A 394 -28.12 11.47 0.67
CA LEU A 394 -26.97 10.62 1.05
C LEU A 394 -26.82 9.45 0.08
N VAL A 395 -25.58 9.21 -0.34
CA VAL A 395 -25.18 8.03 -1.11
C VAL A 395 -24.15 7.25 -0.31
N VAL A 396 -24.44 5.97 -0.07
CA VAL A 396 -23.53 4.99 0.49
C VAL A 396 -22.95 4.14 -0.63
N ILE A 397 -21.62 4.00 -0.70
CA ILE A 397 -20.92 3.15 -1.67
C ILE A 397 -20.18 2.06 -0.92
N ASP A 398 -20.46 0.80 -1.22
CA ASP A 398 -19.76 -0.35 -0.63
C ASP A 398 -18.69 -0.90 -1.59
N GLU A 399 -17.53 -1.29 -1.06
CA GLU A 399 -16.38 -1.84 -1.80
C GLU A 399 -15.90 -0.97 -2.98
N GLN A 400 -15.38 0.22 -2.64
CA GLN A 400 -15.01 1.30 -3.57
C GLN A 400 -14.07 0.89 -4.72
N HIS A 401 -13.18 -0.08 -4.52
CA HIS A 401 -12.10 -0.38 -5.47
C HIS A 401 -12.56 -0.80 -6.87
N ARG A 402 -13.86 -1.06 -7.07
CA ARG A 402 -14.46 -1.37 -8.38
C ARG A 402 -15.16 -0.19 -9.06
N PHE A 403 -15.26 0.97 -8.40
CA PHE A 403 -16.00 2.13 -8.91
C PHE A 403 -15.07 3.32 -9.17
N GLY A 404 -15.04 3.77 -10.43
CA GLY A 404 -14.15 4.86 -10.87
C GLY A 404 -14.65 6.26 -10.48
N VAL A 405 -13.77 7.27 -10.60
CA VAL A 405 -14.05 8.68 -10.30
C VAL A 405 -15.26 9.22 -11.09
N ALA A 406 -15.39 8.83 -12.36
CA ALA A 406 -16.47 9.27 -13.25
C ALA A 406 -17.88 8.82 -12.79
N GLN A 407 -17.97 7.68 -12.09
CA GLN A 407 -19.25 7.16 -11.60
C GLN A 407 -19.76 7.96 -10.40
N ARG A 408 -18.86 8.50 -9.56
CA ARG A 408 -19.20 9.40 -8.45
C ARG A 408 -19.78 10.72 -8.95
N ALA A 409 -19.19 11.29 -10.01
CA ALA A 409 -19.66 12.53 -10.61
C ALA A 409 -21.12 12.42 -11.12
N ARG A 410 -21.53 11.25 -11.63
CA ARG A 410 -22.91 11.03 -12.08
C ARG A 410 -23.93 11.02 -10.93
N LEU A 411 -23.53 10.58 -9.73
CA LEU A 411 -24.39 10.65 -8.54
C LEU A 411 -24.51 12.08 -8.01
N TRP A 412 -23.46 12.89 -8.15
CA TRP A 412 -23.51 14.30 -7.78
C TRP A 412 -24.54 15.07 -8.60
N ALA A 413 -24.68 14.73 -9.88
CA ALA A 413 -25.66 15.33 -10.79
C ALA A 413 -27.11 14.89 -10.53
N LYS A 414 -27.38 13.95 -9.61
CA LYS A 414 -28.74 13.47 -9.32
C LYS A 414 -29.54 14.40 -8.41
N ASN A 415 -28.93 15.47 -7.88
CA ASN A 415 -29.62 16.52 -7.13
C ASN A 415 -28.96 17.89 -7.44
N THR A 416 -29.70 18.99 -7.26
CA THR A 416 -29.21 20.35 -7.49
C THR A 416 -28.05 20.71 -6.55
N MET A 417 -28.16 20.29 -5.29
CA MET A 417 -27.04 20.26 -4.35
C MET A 417 -26.52 18.83 -4.27
N PRO A 418 -25.20 18.61 -4.38
CA PRO A 418 -24.65 17.27 -4.39
C PRO A 418 -24.92 16.56 -3.06
N PRO A 419 -25.36 15.28 -3.09
CA PRO A 419 -25.63 14.51 -1.88
C PRO A 419 -24.33 14.23 -1.14
N HIS A 420 -24.43 14.02 0.18
CA HIS A 420 -23.33 13.50 0.96
C HIS A 420 -22.91 12.11 0.48
N VAL A 421 -21.62 11.81 0.58
CA VAL A 421 -21.04 10.54 0.13
C VAL A 421 -20.35 9.85 1.30
N LEU A 422 -20.82 8.64 1.59
CA LEU A 422 -20.23 7.71 2.55
C LEU A 422 -19.70 6.51 1.79
N VAL A 423 -18.40 6.25 1.89
CA VAL A 423 -17.78 5.10 1.26
C VAL A 423 -17.39 4.08 2.32
N MET A 424 -17.59 2.80 2.05
CA MET A 424 -17.22 1.71 2.94
C MET A 424 -16.27 0.75 2.25
N THR A 425 -15.29 0.25 2.99
CA THR A 425 -14.40 -0.82 2.53
C THR A 425 -14.26 -1.87 3.61
N ALA A 426 -14.30 -3.15 3.23
CA ALA A 426 -13.97 -4.24 4.13
C ALA A 426 -12.49 -4.57 4.17
N THR A 427 -11.70 -4.13 3.18
CA THR A 427 -10.23 -4.22 3.25
C THR A 427 -9.69 -3.09 4.12
N PRO A 428 -9.08 -3.41 5.27
CA PRO A 428 -8.37 -2.41 6.06
C PRO A 428 -7.26 -1.82 5.21
N ILE A 429 -7.23 -0.50 5.08
CA ILE A 429 -6.16 0.20 4.40
C ILE A 429 -5.24 0.75 5.50
N PRO A 430 -3.91 0.57 5.40
CA PRO A 430 -2.99 1.16 6.36
C PRO A 430 -3.29 2.65 6.49
N ARG A 431 -3.39 3.13 7.73
CA ARG A 431 -3.84 4.51 7.98
C ARG A 431 -2.97 5.52 7.22
N THR A 432 -1.67 5.26 7.12
CA THR A 432 -0.70 6.08 6.38
C THR A 432 -0.98 6.13 4.88
N LEU A 433 -1.35 5.00 4.27
CA LEU A 433 -1.81 4.97 2.88
C LEU A 433 -3.13 5.70 2.71
N ALA A 434 -4.10 5.47 3.60
CA ALA A 434 -5.40 6.16 3.52
C ALA A 434 -5.24 7.68 3.58
N MET A 435 -4.34 8.17 4.44
CA MET A 435 -4.01 9.59 4.60
C MET A 435 -3.35 10.24 3.38
N THR A 436 -2.80 9.44 2.45
CA THR A 436 -2.01 9.93 1.32
C THR A 436 -2.70 9.66 -0.03
N LEU A 437 -3.20 8.43 -0.24
CA LEU A 437 -3.92 8.00 -1.45
C LEU A 437 -5.34 8.55 -1.54
N TYR A 438 -5.99 8.72 -0.40
CA TYR A 438 -7.37 9.17 -0.29
C TYR A 438 -7.43 10.50 0.47
N GLY A 439 -6.44 11.36 0.29
CA GLY A 439 -6.33 12.64 1.00
C GLY A 439 -7.52 13.59 0.80
N ASP A 440 -8.35 13.36 -0.22
CA ASP A 440 -9.64 14.04 -0.45
C ASP A 440 -10.77 13.53 0.46
N LEU A 441 -10.61 12.36 1.07
CA LEU A 441 -11.59 11.71 1.92
C LEU A 441 -11.26 11.88 3.41
N ASP A 442 -12.28 12.17 4.20
CA ASP A 442 -12.20 11.98 5.65
C ASP A 442 -12.22 10.48 5.96
N VAL A 443 -11.36 10.01 6.87
CA VAL A 443 -11.27 8.58 7.20
C VAL A 443 -11.76 8.32 8.61
N SER A 444 -12.74 7.42 8.74
CA SER A 444 -13.24 6.89 10.01
C SER A 444 -12.90 5.41 10.12
N VAL A 445 -12.45 5.00 11.31
CA VAL A 445 -12.06 3.62 11.60
C VAL A 445 -13.02 2.98 12.60
N ILE A 446 -13.55 1.80 12.27
CA ILE A 446 -14.25 0.90 13.19
C ILE A 446 -13.28 -0.23 13.55
N ASP A 447 -12.67 -0.10 14.72
CA ASP A 447 -11.63 -0.96 15.31
C ASP A 447 -12.18 -1.98 16.33
N GLU A 448 -13.50 -1.97 16.57
CA GLU A 448 -14.17 -2.89 17.49
C GLU A 448 -15.11 -3.84 16.73
N LEU A 449 -15.13 -5.12 17.15
CA LEU A 449 -16.10 -6.11 16.67
C LEU A 449 -17.39 -6.06 17.50
N PRO A 450 -18.57 -6.30 16.89
CA PRO A 450 -19.83 -6.38 17.63
C PRO A 450 -19.81 -7.46 18.74
N PRO A 451 -20.54 -7.24 19.85
CA PRO A 451 -20.62 -8.21 20.94
C PRO A 451 -21.16 -9.57 20.47
N GLY A 452 -20.59 -10.67 20.99
CA GLY A 452 -20.98 -12.05 20.68
C GLY A 452 -20.16 -12.73 19.58
N ARG A 453 -19.30 -12.00 18.85
CA ARG A 453 -18.43 -12.57 17.82
C ARG A 453 -17.12 -13.09 18.42
N LYS A 454 -16.78 -14.35 18.14
CA LYS A 454 -15.51 -14.96 18.53
C LYS A 454 -14.47 -14.80 17.41
N PRO A 455 -13.19 -14.50 17.72
CA PRO A 455 -12.14 -14.41 16.72
C PRO A 455 -11.92 -15.77 16.05
N VAL A 456 -11.63 -15.77 14.75
CA VAL A 456 -11.37 -16.99 13.99
C VAL A 456 -10.03 -17.57 14.42
N LYS A 457 -10.01 -18.86 14.78
CA LYS A 457 -8.77 -19.57 15.09
C LYS A 457 -8.09 -19.94 13.78
N THR A 458 -7.00 -19.26 13.47
CA THR A 458 -6.25 -19.47 12.24
C THR A 458 -5.05 -20.38 12.50
N VAL A 459 -4.88 -21.43 11.70
CA VAL A 459 -3.75 -22.38 11.83
C VAL A 459 -3.14 -22.65 10.46
N HIS A 460 -1.82 -22.78 10.43
CA HIS A 460 -1.07 -23.21 9.25
C HIS A 460 -0.76 -24.71 9.35
N ARG A 461 -0.97 -25.45 8.26
CA ARG A 461 -0.73 -26.89 8.15
C ARG A 461 -0.07 -27.21 6.82
N TYR A 462 0.82 -28.20 6.86
CA TYR A 462 1.43 -28.74 5.66
C TYR A 462 0.55 -29.83 5.05
N ASP A 463 0.77 -30.14 3.77
CA ASP A 463 0.06 -31.22 3.07
C ASP A 463 0.16 -32.58 3.78
N SER A 464 1.25 -32.82 4.52
CA SER A 464 1.41 -34.02 5.35
C SER A 464 0.31 -34.18 6.42
N ALA A 465 -0.31 -33.09 6.86
CA ALA A 465 -1.39 -33.08 7.85
C ALA A 465 -2.81 -33.15 7.23
N ARG A 466 -2.93 -33.33 5.91
CA ARG A 466 -4.21 -33.31 5.18
C ARG A 466 -5.26 -34.28 5.73
N ASN A 467 -4.87 -35.49 6.11
CA ASN A 467 -5.79 -36.47 6.70
C ASN A 467 -6.37 -36.01 8.05
N ALA A 468 -5.58 -35.30 8.86
CA ALA A 468 -6.05 -34.73 10.11
C ALA A 468 -7.04 -33.58 9.87
N VAL A 469 -6.79 -32.75 8.85
CA VAL A 469 -7.73 -31.69 8.42
C VAL A 469 -9.05 -32.28 7.94
N PHE A 470 -9.04 -33.35 7.16
CA PHE A 470 -10.27 -34.03 6.74
C PHE A 470 -11.05 -34.62 7.93
N SER A 471 -10.35 -35.21 8.91
CA SER A 471 -10.99 -35.74 10.12
C SER A 471 -11.66 -34.60 10.91
N PHE A 472 -10.99 -33.45 11.02
CA PHE A 472 -11.54 -32.25 11.65
C PHE A 472 -12.78 -31.71 10.90
N MET A 473 -12.76 -31.71 9.56
CA MET A 473 -13.93 -31.34 8.76
C MET A 473 -15.12 -32.28 9.05
N GLU A 474 -14.89 -33.58 9.19
CA GLU A 474 -15.96 -34.55 9.53
C GLU A 474 -16.60 -34.25 10.89
N GLU A 475 -15.79 -33.92 11.90
CA GLU A 475 -16.26 -33.56 13.23
C GLU A 475 -17.11 -32.29 13.22
N GLU A 476 -16.69 -31.27 12.45
CA GLU A 476 -17.42 -30.01 12.34
C GLU A 476 -18.73 -30.18 11.56
N ILE A 477 -18.74 -30.97 10.48
CA ILE A 477 -19.96 -31.30 9.74
C ILE A 477 -20.92 -32.13 10.59
N ALA A 478 -20.41 -33.05 11.42
CA ALA A 478 -21.23 -33.83 12.35
C ALA A 478 -21.95 -32.95 13.40
N LYS A 479 -21.41 -31.76 13.70
CA LYS A 479 -22.07 -30.73 14.53
C LYS A 479 -23.11 -29.91 13.76
N GLY A 480 -23.42 -30.27 12.51
CA GLY A 480 -24.37 -29.57 11.64
C GLY A 480 -23.77 -28.36 10.92
N ARG A 481 -22.45 -28.22 10.89
CA ARG A 481 -21.76 -27.05 10.33
C ARG A 481 -21.35 -27.27 8.87
N GLN A 482 -20.99 -26.18 8.20
CA GLN A 482 -20.58 -26.21 6.80
C GLN A 482 -19.12 -25.75 6.62
N VAL A 483 -18.49 -26.20 5.54
CA VAL A 483 -17.06 -25.99 5.26
C VAL A 483 -16.86 -25.34 3.89
N TYR A 484 -16.01 -24.32 3.84
CA TYR A 484 -15.46 -23.78 2.60
C TYR A 484 -14.09 -24.40 2.31
N VAL A 485 -13.86 -24.78 1.06
CA VAL A 485 -12.53 -25.19 0.56
C VAL A 485 -12.18 -24.33 -0.64
N VAL A 486 -11.13 -23.52 -0.52
CA VAL A 486 -10.76 -22.50 -1.51
C VAL A 486 -9.43 -22.85 -2.17
N TYR A 487 -9.42 -22.86 -3.50
CA TYR A 487 -8.24 -23.05 -4.33
C TYR A 487 -7.86 -21.73 -5.02
N PRO A 488 -6.56 -21.45 -5.20
CA PRO A 488 -6.11 -20.26 -5.91
C PRO A 488 -6.47 -20.35 -7.38
N LEU A 489 -6.86 -19.23 -7.98
CA LEU A 489 -6.93 -19.07 -9.43
C LEU A 489 -5.72 -18.23 -9.85
N ILE A 490 -4.91 -18.70 -10.80
CA ILE A 490 -3.92 -17.83 -11.43
C ILE A 490 -4.65 -17.13 -12.58
N GLU A 491 -5.20 -15.95 -12.32
CA GLU A 491 -5.63 -15.06 -13.40
C GLU A 491 -4.41 -14.48 -14.13
N GLU A 492 -4.60 -14.18 -15.41
CA GLU A 492 -3.60 -13.82 -16.42
C GLU A 492 -2.43 -13.00 -15.87
N SER A 493 -1.22 -13.56 -15.96
CA SER A 493 -0.01 -12.76 -15.83
C SER A 493 -0.06 -11.62 -16.84
N THR A 494 -0.01 -10.40 -16.31
CA THR A 494 0.60 -9.25 -16.97
C THR A 494 1.85 -9.72 -17.71
N LYS A 495 1.97 -9.33 -18.98
CA LYS A 495 3.07 -9.68 -19.91
C LYS A 495 4.43 -9.76 -19.19
N GLY A 496 4.92 -10.96 -18.91
CA GLY A 496 6.22 -11.15 -18.25
C GLY A 496 6.62 -12.60 -17.98
N ASP A 497 5.74 -13.40 -17.37
CA ASP A 497 6.13 -14.73 -16.86
C ASP A 497 5.51 -15.88 -17.66
N ALA A 498 6.29 -16.48 -18.55
CA ALA A 498 5.90 -17.56 -19.45
C ALA A 498 5.76 -18.96 -18.78
N ALA A 499 5.15 -19.05 -17.59
CA ALA A 499 5.03 -20.32 -16.86
C ALA A 499 3.65 -20.63 -16.24
N SER A 500 2.64 -19.75 -16.39
CA SER A 500 1.27 -20.00 -15.91
C SER A 500 0.38 -20.50 -17.06
N ASN A 501 -0.09 -21.75 -16.96
CA ASN A 501 -0.96 -22.36 -17.96
C ASN A 501 -2.40 -22.40 -17.39
N PRO A 502 -3.36 -21.61 -17.92
CA PRO A 502 -4.72 -21.50 -17.38
C PRO A 502 -5.56 -22.78 -17.47
N ALA A 503 -5.04 -23.84 -18.10
CA ALA A 503 -5.60 -25.19 -18.07
C ALA A 503 -5.27 -25.96 -16.78
N LYS A 504 -4.21 -25.58 -16.06
CA LYS A 504 -3.75 -26.26 -14.85
C LYS A 504 -4.59 -25.91 -13.62
N ASP A 505 -5.13 -24.69 -13.54
CA ASP A 505 -5.84 -24.23 -12.34
C ASP A 505 -7.27 -24.77 -12.26
N LEU A 506 -7.96 -24.88 -13.40
CA LEU A 506 -9.25 -25.56 -13.46
C LEU A 506 -9.09 -27.04 -13.12
N LYS A 507 -7.93 -27.62 -13.48
CA LYS A 507 -7.57 -29.00 -13.15
C LYS A 507 -7.35 -29.16 -11.64
N ASP A 508 -6.60 -28.27 -10.99
CA ASP A 508 -6.38 -28.33 -9.54
C ASP A 508 -7.71 -28.24 -8.75
N LEU A 509 -8.64 -27.37 -9.17
CA LEU A 509 -9.99 -27.30 -8.57
C LEU A 509 -10.80 -28.56 -8.83
N THR A 510 -10.80 -29.07 -10.07
CA THR A 510 -11.59 -30.26 -10.46
C THR A 510 -11.05 -31.51 -9.75
N ASP A 511 -9.73 -31.69 -9.74
CA ASP A 511 -9.04 -32.76 -9.02
C ASP A 511 -9.33 -32.65 -7.50
N GLY A 512 -9.32 -31.43 -6.96
CA GLY A 512 -9.70 -31.14 -5.58
C GLY A 512 -11.16 -31.48 -5.26
N PHE A 513 -12.09 -31.14 -6.16
CA PHE A 513 -13.51 -31.47 -6.03
C PHE A 513 -13.75 -32.98 -6.11
N GLU A 514 -13.08 -33.69 -7.03
CA GLU A 514 -13.13 -35.15 -7.09
C GLU A 514 -12.58 -35.79 -5.82
N ALA A 515 -11.43 -35.33 -5.33
CA ALA A 515 -10.83 -35.83 -4.10
C ALA A 515 -11.76 -35.63 -2.89
N MET A 516 -12.39 -34.45 -2.80
CA MET A 516 -13.39 -34.16 -1.76
C MET A 516 -14.61 -35.08 -1.89
N THR A 517 -15.15 -35.26 -3.08
CA THR A 517 -16.32 -36.13 -3.30
C THR A 517 -16.02 -37.60 -2.99
N ARG A 518 -14.79 -38.07 -3.25
CA ARG A 518 -14.35 -39.42 -2.88
C ARG A 518 -14.21 -39.59 -1.37
N ARG A 519 -13.68 -38.58 -0.66
CA ARG A 519 -13.50 -38.62 0.81
C ARG A 519 -14.80 -38.40 1.58
N PHE A 520 -15.70 -37.60 1.02
CA PHE A 520 -16.98 -37.18 1.58
C PHE A 520 -18.14 -37.61 0.65
N PRO A 521 -18.45 -38.91 0.58
CA PRO A 521 -19.47 -39.42 -0.35
C PRO A 521 -20.90 -39.18 0.15
N LEU A 522 -21.83 -39.14 -0.82
CA LEU A 522 -23.27 -39.21 -0.56
C LEU A 522 -23.66 -40.54 0.11
N PRO A 523 -24.77 -40.59 0.88
CA PRO A 523 -25.70 -39.49 1.15
C PRO A 523 -25.28 -38.61 2.34
N LYS A 524 -24.23 -39.00 3.08
CA LYS A 524 -23.84 -38.36 4.34
C LYS A 524 -23.27 -36.95 4.15
N TYR A 525 -22.57 -36.73 3.04
CA TYR A 525 -21.96 -35.44 2.73
C TYR A 525 -22.34 -35.00 1.32
N ALA A 526 -22.85 -33.78 1.19
CA ALA A 526 -23.12 -33.15 -0.09
C ALA A 526 -22.04 -32.11 -0.39
N VAL A 527 -21.34 -32.27 -1.51
CA VAL A 527 -20.25 -31.40 -1.96
C VAL A 527 -20.71 -30.64 -3.22
N SER A 528 -20.53 -29.33 -3.24
CA SER A 528 -20.77 -28.49 -4.42
C SER A 528 -19.51 -27.75 -4.87
N MET A 529 -19.52 -27.26 -6.11
CA MET A 529 -18.41 -26.53 -6.71
C MET A 529 -18.86 -25.17 -7.25
N VAL A 530 -18.07 -24.12 -7.03
CA VAL A 530 -18.28 -22.78 -7.61
C VAL A 530 -16.98 -22.18 -8.14
N HIS A 531 -16.94 -21.79 -9.41
CA HIS A 531 -15.77 -21.12 -10.01
C HIS A 531 -16.15 -20.04 -11.02
N GLY A 532 -15.20 -19.18 -11.37
CA GLY A 532 -15.42 -17.97 -12.19
C GLY A 532 -16.00 -18.22 -13.57
N ARG A 533 -15.64 -19.35 -14.20
CA ARG A 533 -16.14 -19.75 -15.51
C ARG A 533 -17.58 -20.32 -15.54
N MET A 534 -18.20 -20.59 -14.38
CA MET A 534 -19.61 -21.02 -14.37
C MET A 534 -20.52 -19.87 -14.77
N ASP A 535 -21.62 -20.20 -15.44
CA ASP A 535 -22.68 -19.24 -15.72
C ASP A 535 -23.33 -18.76 -14.41
N GLN A 536 -23.86 -17.53 -14.43
CA GLN A 536 -24.36 -16.88 -13.23
C GLN A 536 -25.51 -17.65 -12.58
N ALA A 537 -26.41 -18.24 -13.39
CA ALA A 537 -27.54 -19.01 -12.89
C ALA A 537 -27.11 -20.26 -12.10
N THR A 538 -26.10 -20.99 -12.60
CA THR A 538 -25.57 -22.17 -11.87
C THR A 538 -24.83 -21.76 -10.60
N LYS A 539 -24.07 -20.65 -10.62
CA LYS A 539 -23.43 -20.12 -9.40
C LYS A 539 -24.47 -19.79 -8.34
N ASP A 540 -25.52 -19.05 -8.71
CA ASP A 540 -26.57 -18.63 -7.79
C ASP A 540 -27.34 -19.85 -7.24
N TYR A 541 -27.57 -20.86 -8.07
CA TYR A 541 -28.17 -22.13 -7.66
C TYR A 541 -27.33 -22.87 -6.60
N GLU A 542 -26.04 -23.12 -6.88
CA GLU A 542 -25.16 -23.83 -5.95
C GLU A 542 -24.92 -23.05 -4.65
N MET A 543 -24.81 -21.72 -4.73
CA MET A 543 -24.71 -20.87 -3.55
C MET A 543 -26.01 -20.87 -2.73
N ALA A 544 -27.18 -20.92 -3.37
CA ALA A 544 -28.45 -21.02 -2.67
C ALA A 544 -28.60 -22.35 -1.92
N ARG A 545 -28.17 -23.47 -2.54
CA ARG A 545 -28.13 -24.79 -1.89
C ARG A 545 -27.23 -24.80 -0.66
N PHE A 546 -26.04 -24.21 -0.80
CA PHE A 546 -25.11 -24.08 0.32
C PHE A 546 -25.71 -23.21 1.43
N LYS A 547 -26.31 -22.06 1.11
CA LYS A 547 -26.96 -21.21 2.11
C LYS A 547 -28.12 -21.90 2.86
N LYS A 548 -28.86 -22.80 2.20
CA LYS A 548 -29.95 -23.58 2.80
C LYS A 548 -29.47 -24.75 3.66
N GLY A 549 -28.17 -25.07 3.64
CA GLY A 549 -27.61 -26.24 4.33
C GLY A 549 -27.79 -27.55 3.58
N GLU A 550 -28.21 -27.52 2.31
CA GLU A 550 -28.34 -28.72 1.47
C GLU A 550 -26.98 -29.29 1.05
N THR A 551 -25.94 -28.47 1.07
CA THR A 551 -24.54 -28.85 0.82
C THR A 551 -23.68 -28.56 2.04
N SER A 552 -22.89 -29.55 2.46
CA SER A 552 -22.02 -29.48 3.63
C SER A 552 -20.66 -28.85 3.30
N ILE A 553 -20.16 -29.05 2.08
CA ILE A 553 -18.84 -28.59 1.64
C ILE A 553 -18.99 -27.83 0.32
N LEU A 554 -18.47 -26.61 0.27
CA LEU A 554 -18.36 -25.83 -0.96
C LEU A 554 -16.89 -25.72 -1.39
N VAL A 555 -16.56 -26.34 -2.52
CA VAL A 555 -15.25 -26.25 -3.17
C VAL A 555 -15.27 -25.10 -4.18
N ALA A 556 -14.39 -24.13 -4.04
CA ALA A 556 -14.47 -22.95 -4.89
C ALA A 556 -13.15 -22.21 -5.04
N THR A 557 -13.16 -21.20 -5.91
CA THR A 557 -11.99 -20.37 -6.19
C THR A 557 -12.13 -19.00 -5.50
N THR A 558 -11.21 -18.07 -5.75
CA THR A 558 -11.26 -16.67 -5.27
C THR A 558 -12.57 -15.94 -5.55
N VAL A 559 -13.46 -16.48 -6.38
CA VAL A 559 -14.78 -15.92 -6.66
C VAL A 559 -15.69 -15.82 -5.43
N ILE A 560 -15.43 -16.59 -4.35
CA ILE A 560 -16.13 -16.42 -3.06
C ILE A 560 -15.78 -15.08 -2.38
N GLU A 561 -14.76 -14.35 -2.85
CA GLU A 561 -14.44 -13.01 -2.38
C GLU A 561 -15.62 -12.04 -2.46
N VAL A 562 -16.68 -12.35 -3.22
CA VAL A 562 -17.87 -11.49 -3.33
C VAL A 562 -19.13 -12.14 -2.71
N GLY A 563 -19.39 -11.78 -1.46
CA GLY A 563 -20.76 -11.48 -1.02
C GLY A 563 -21.75 -12.61 -0.80
N VAL A 564 -21.36 -13.77 -0.26
CA VAL A 564 -22.35 -14.70 0.35
C VAL A 564 -22.08 -14.87 1.84
N ASP A 565 -23.09 -14.56 2.66
CA ASP A 565 -23.10 -14.74 4.11
C ASP A 565 -23.78 -16.06 4.45
N VAL A 566 -23.02 -17.01 5.02
CA VAL A 566 -23.54 -18.27 5.51
C VAL A 566 -23.16 -18.39 6.99
N PRO A 567 -24.05 -18.01 7.92
CA PRO A 567 -23.75 -18.00 9.36
C PRO A 567 -23.33 -19.37 9.92
N ASN A 568 -23.77 -20.46 9.29
CA ASN A 568 -23.48 -21.84 9.69
C ASN A 568 -22.14 -22.38 9.13
N ALA A 569 -21.47 -21.62 8.25
CA ALA A 569 -20.15 -21.97 7.76
C ALA A 569 -19.09 -21.58 8.78
N SER A 570 -18.46 -22.58 9.39
CA SER A 570 -17.55 -22.41 10.53
C SER A 570 -16.10 -22.75 10.22
N VAL A 571 -15.83 -23.49 9.14
CA VAL A 571 -14.48 -23.89 8.74
C VAL A 571 -14.17 -23.35 7.35
N MET A 572 -13.03 -22.67 7.24
CA MET A 572 -12.43 -22.22 5.98
C MET A 572 -11.12 -22.97 5.76
N VAL A 573 -11.00 -23.72 4.69
CA VAL A 573 -9.76 -24.38 4.26
C VAL A 573 -9.26 -23.68 3.00
N ILE A 574 -8.04 -23.16 3.04
CA ILE A 574 -7.41 -22.50 1.90
C ILE A 574 -6.25 -23.38 1.44
N GLU A 575 -6.41 -24.00 0.27
CA GLU A 575 -5.39 -24.83 -0.37
C GLU A 575 -4.34 -23.96 -1.05
N ASN A 576 -3.07 -24.38 -1.02
CA ASN A 576 -1.94 -23.60 -1.57
C ASN A 576 -1.96 -22.12 -1.11
N ALA A 577 -2.12 -21.91 0.19
CA ALA A 577 -2.29 -20.58 0.78
C ALA A 577 -1.10 -19.63 0.50
N ASP A 578 0.07 -20.18 0.20
CA ASP A 578 1.27 -19.46 -0.23
C ASP A 578 1.15 -18.78 -1.61
N ARG A 579 0.10 -19.06 -2.37
CA ARG A 579 -0.18 -18.37 -3.65
C ARG A 579 -1.08 -17.15 -3.52
N PHE A 580 -1.72 -16.95 -2.37
CA PHE A 580 -2.64 -15.83 -2.16
C PHE A 580 -1.93 -14.62 -1.57
N GLY A 581 -2.34 -13.41 -1.98
CA GLY A 581 -1.98 -12.18 -1.30
C GLY A 581 -2.50 -12.14 0.14
N LEU A 582 -1.84 -11.38 1.02
CA LEU A 582 -2.19 -11.34 2.44
C LEU A 582 -3.60 -10.76 2.66
N SER A 583 -3.96 -9.74 1.89
CA SER A 583 -5.30 -9.15 1.85
C SER A 583 -6.39 -10.14 1.39
N GLN A 584 -6.11 -10.98 0.38
CA GLN A 584 -7.04 -12.01 -0.08
C GLN A 584 -7.27 -13.08 1.00
N LEU A 585 -6.20 -13.55 1.65
CA LEU A 585 -6.31 -14.50 2.77
C LEU A 585 -7.16 -13.93 3.91
N HIS A 586 -7.02 -12.65 4.21
CA HIS A 586 -7.82 -11.97 5.23
C HIS A 586 -9.30 -11.87 4.84
N GLN A 587 -9.62 -11.52 3.59
CA GLN A 587 -11.00 -11.50 3.10
C GLN A 587 -11.64 -12.90 3.15
N LEU A 588 -10.91 -13.94 2.72
CA LEU A 588 -11.36 -15.33 2.79
C LEU A 588 -11.59 -15.77 4.24
N ARG A 589 -10.67 -15.45 5.17
CA ARG A 589 -10.87 -15.69 6.61
C ARG A 589 -12.15 -15.02 7.12
N GLY A 590 -12.45 -13.81 6.68
CA GLY A 590 -13.65 -13.05 7.05
C GLY A 590 -14.98 -13.64 6.52
N ARG A 591 -14.94 -14.68 5.67
CA ARG A 591 -16.14 -15.39 5.20
C ARG A 591 -16.69 -16.38 6.24
N VAL A 592 -15.89 -16.76 7.24
CA VAL A 592 -16.32 -17.57 8.38
C VAL A 592 -16.35 -16.74 9.67
N GLY A 593 -16.94 -17.27 10.74
CA GLY A 593 -17.04 -16.54 12.02
C GLY A 593 -18.15 -15.50 12.07
N ARG A 594 -19.26 -15.75 11.37
CA ARG A 594 -20.46 -14.89 11.37
C ARG A 594 -21.52 -15.32 12.39
N GLY A 595 -21.46 -16.57 12.88
CA GLY A 595 -22.27 -17.04 14.00
C GLY A 595 -21.61 -16.82 15.37
N ALA A 596 -22.32 -17.18 16.44
CA ALA A 596 -21.81 -17.17 17.82
C ALA A 596 -20.78 -18.29 18.11
N GLU A 597 -20.70 -19.26 17.20
CA GLU A 597 -19.84 -20.43 17.29
C GLU A 597 -18.39 -20.14 16.93
N GLN A 598 -17.47 -20.90 17.53
CA GLN A 598 -16.05 -20.81 17.20
C GLN A 598 -15.83 -21.24 15.75
N SER A 599 -15.22 -20.35 14.95
CA SER A 599 -14.84 -20.64 13.57
C SER A 599 -13.32 -20.82 13.42
N PHE A 600 -12.93 -21.51 12.36
CA PHE A 600 -11.56 -21.95 12.09
C PHE A 600 -11.16 -21.60 10.66
N CYS A 601 -9.92 -21.14 10.49
CA CYS A 601 -9.29 -20.92 9.19
C CYS A 601 -8.01 -21.76 9.11
N ILE A 602 -7.94 -22.67 8.14
CA ILE A 602 -6.85 -23.62 7.96
C ILE A 602 -6.14 -23.25 6.66
N LEU A 603 -4.89 -22.83 6.79
CA LEU A 603 -4.01 -22.48 5.67
C LEU A 603 -3.18 -23.71 5.32
N MET A 604 -3.41 -24.31 4.15
CA MET A 604 -2.70 -25.49 3.66
C MET A 604 -1.59 -25.07 2.70
N THR A 605 -0.38 -25.60 2.87
CA THR A 605 0.75 -25.39 1.95
C THR A 605 1.62 -26.63 1.77
N GLY A 606 2.42 -26.64 0.70
CA GLY A 606 3.53 -27.58 0.58
C GLY A 606 4.69 -27.29 1.55
N ASP A 607 5.69 -28.18 1.56
CA ASP A 607 6.83 -28.12 2.50
C ASP A 607 7.86 -27.00 2.19
N LYS A 608 7.90 -26.53 0.95
CA LYS A 608 8.87 -25.53 0.48
C LYS A 608 8.25 -24.15 0.43
N LEU A 609 8.53 -23.34 1.45
CA LEU A 609 8.07 -21.94 1.56
C LEU A 609 9.26 -20.97 1.49
N GLY A 610 9.15 -19.94 0.65
CA GLY A 610 10.04 -18.78 0.65
C GLY A 610 9.86 -17.91 1.91
N ASN A 611 10.82 -17.02 2.19
CA ASN A 611 10.78 -16.16 3.37
C ASN A 611 9.53 -15.27 3.42
N ASP A 612 9.15 -14.65 2.31
CA ASP A 612 7.98 -13.76 2.26
C ASP A 612 6.67 -14.53 2.50
N ALA A 613 6.56 -15.74 1.92
CA ALA A 613 5.41 -16.62 2.15
C ALA A 613 5.30 -17.03 3.62
N ARG A 614 6.43 -17.32 4.30
CA ARG A 614 6.45 -17.62 5.74
C ARG A 614 6.02 -16.41 6.57
N THR A 615 6.53 -15.23 6.28
CA THR A 615 6.15 -13.99 6.97
C THR A 615 4.66 -13.72 6.81
N ARG A 616 4.12 -13.87 5.59
CA ARG A 616 2.71 -13.67 5.28
C ARG A 616 1.80 -14.65 6.03
N LEU A 617 2.07 -15.94 5.94
CA LEU A 617 1.26 -16.97 6.61
C LEU A 617 1.39 -16.88 8.14
N GLY A 618 2.59 -16.61 8.65
CA GLY A 618 2.82 -16.38 10.08
C GLY A 618 2.03 -15.19 10.60
N THR A 619 1.93 -14.11 9.82
CA THR A 619 1.11 -12.93 10.17
C THR A 619 -0.37 -13.30 10.22
N MET A 620 -0.90 -14.02 9.23
CA MET A 620 -2.31 -14.48 9.24
C MET A 620 -2.66 -15.35 10.45
N VAL A 621 -1.71 -16.17 10.93
CA VAL A 621 -1.88 -17.02 12.11
C VAL A 621 -1.78 -16.22 13.40
N ARG A 622 -0.84 -15.26 13.47
CA ARG A 622 -0.56 -14.48 14.69
C ARG A 622 -1.69 -13.51 15.03
N THR A 623 -2.23 -12.80 14.04
CA THR A 623 -3.15 -11.69 14.29
C THR A 623 -4.48 -11.85 13.57
N ASN A 624 -5.55 -11.44 14.26
CA ASN A 624 -6.86 -11.27 13.65
C ASN A 624 -7.11 -9.82 13.22
N ASP A 625 -6.24 -8.87 13.62
CA ASP A 625 -6.41 -7.47 13.29
C ASP A 625 -6.10 -7.23 11.81
N GLY A 626 -7.13 -6.85 11.07
CA GLY A 626 -7.03 -6.54 9.66
C GLY A 626 -6.08 -5.36 9.36
N PHE A 627 -5.91 -4.40 10.27
CA PHE A 627 -5.01 -3.27 10.07
C PHE A 627 -3.54 -3.70 10.14
N GLU A 628 -3.18 -4.52 11.13
CA GLU A 628 -1.83 -5.10 11.23
C GLU A 628 -1.51 -5.95 9.98
N ILE A 629 -2.47 -6.74 9.52
CA ILE A 629 -2.35 -7.54 8.28
C ILE A 629 -2.08 -6.64 7.08
N ALA A 630 -2.82 -5.54 6.93
CA ALA A 630 -2.65 -4.62 5.81
C ALA A 630 -1.29 -3.90 5.85
N GLU A 631 -0.79 -3.56 7.04
CA GLU A 631 0.56 -2.99 7.20
C GLU A 631 1.66 -3.96 6.79
N VAL A 632 1.54 -5.23 7.17
CA VAL A 632 2.50 -6.26 6.77
C VAL A 632 2.40 -6.54 5.27
N ASP A 633 1.19 -6.53 4.67
CA ASP A 633 1.02 -6.71 3.22
C ASP A 633 1.74 -5.59 2.46
N LEU A 634 1.60 -4.35 2.93
CA LEU A 634 2.28 -3.19 2.38
C LEU A 634 3.81 -3.31 2.51
N ARG A 635 4.32 -3.74 3.67
CA ARG A 635 5.76 -4.00 3.89
C ARG A 635 6.32 -5.04 2.92
N LEU A 636 5.58 -6.13 2.69
CA LEU A 636 6.02 -7.23 1.84
C LEU A 636 5.98 -6.88 0.35
N ARG A 637 4.97 -6.14 -0.12
CA ARG A 637 4.85 -5.72 -1.53
C ARG A 637 5.76 -4.54 -1.89
N GLY A 638 6.09 -3.71 -0.89
CA GLY A 638 6.65 -2.39 -1.13
C GLY A 638 5.61 -1.43 -1.72
N PRO A 639 5.88 -0.11 -1.71
CA PRO A 639 4.91 0.89 -2.15
C PRO A 639 4.59 0.83 -3.65
N GLY A 640 5.45 0.26 -4.50
CA GLY A 640 5.30 0.30 -5.95
C GLY A 640 4.17 -0.55 -6.55
N ASP A 641 3.80 -1.67 -5.93
CA ASP A 641 2.89 -2.68 -6.52
C ASP A 641 1.40 -2.44 -6.21
N ILE A 642 1.08 -1.77 -5.11
CA ILE A 642 -0.31 -1.34 -4.79
C ILE A 642 -0.74 -0.18 -5.71
N LEU A 643 0.22 0.51 -6.30
CA LEU A 643 0.03 1.73 -7.08
C LEU A 643 -0.29 1.51 -8.55
N GLY A 644 -0.38 0.26 -9.01
CA GLY A 644 -0.86 -0.10 -10.34
C GLY A 644 -0.44 0.89 -11.43
N THR A 645 0.82 0.82 -11.88
CA THR A 645 1.32 1.49 -13.11
C THR A 645 0.89 2.96 -13.29
N GLN A 646 1.69 3.91 -12.82
CA GLN A 646 1.75 5.34 -13.26
C GLN A 646 0.43 6.15 -13.37
N GLN A 647 -0.72 5.62 -12.95
CA GLN A 647 -2.03 6.29 -13.12
C GLN A 647 -2.60 6.88 -11.83
N SER A 648 -2.05 6.56 -10.65
CA SER A 648 -2.35 7.30 -9.43
C SER A 648 -1.43 8.51 -9.37
N GLY A 649 -1.99 9.73 -9.48
CA GLY A 649 -1.28 11.02 -9.40
C GLY A 649 -0.65 11.34 -8.03
N LEU A 650 -0.08 10.33 -7.36
CA LEU A 650 0.72 10.52 -6.17
C LEU A 650 2.09 11.11 -6.55
N PRO A 651 2.59 12.06 -5.75
CA PRO A 651 3.95 12.55 -5.91
C PRO A 651 4.96 11.44 -5.61
N THR A 652 5.98 11.34 -6.47
CA THR A 652 7.12 10.42 -6.29
C THR A 652 7.85 10.78 -5.01
N LEU A 653 7.97 9.84 -4.06
CA LEU A 653 8.78 10.03 -2.86
C LEU A 653 10.25 9.76 -3.18
N HIS A 654 11.11 10.73 -2.88
CA HIS A 654 12.54 10.67 -3.11
C HIS A 654 13.30 10.06 -1.92
N LEU A 655 12.87 10.34 -0.70
CA LEU A 655 13.58 9.94 0.52
C LEU A 655 12.67 9.25 1.55
N ALA A 656 11.44 9.72 1.70
CA ALA A 656 10.50 9.18 2.68
C ALA A 656 9.89 7.85 2.23
N ASP A 657 9.63 6.99 3.20
CA ASP A 657 8.93 5.72 3.02
C ASP A 657 7.67 5.72 3.88
N LEU A 658 6.48 5.64 3.26
CA LEU A 658 5.18 5.66 3.95
C LEU A 658 4.99 4.53 4.97
N ILE A 659 5.79 3.48 4.86
CA ILE A 659 5.73 2.28 5.67
C ILE A 659 6.63 2.42 6.90
N HIS A 660 7.85 2.91 6.70
CA HIS A 660 8.85 3.02 7.75
C HIS A 660 8.77 4.35 8.50
N ASP A 661 8.30 5.42 7.85
CA ASP A 661 8.30 6.79 8.38
C ASP A 661 6.91 7.25 8.87
N GLN A 662 6.11 6.34 9.41
CA GLN A 662 4.73 6.62 9.83
C GLN A 662 4.64 7.75 10.88
N ASP A 663 5.55 7.76 11.85
CA ASP A 663 5.59 8.78 12.90
C ASP A 663 5.90 10.17 12.33
N ILE A 664 6.78 10.23 11.32
CA ILE A 664 7.11 11.48 10.61
C ILE A 664 5.89 11.94 9.82
N LEU A 665 5.18 11.04 9.14
CA LEU A 665 3.95 11.36 8.40
C LEU A 665 2.86 11.95 9.31
N GLN A 666 2.64 11.35 10.49
CA GLN A 666 1.66 11.85 11.45
C GLN A 666 2.02 13.25 11.95
N GLN A 667 3.30 13.46 12.29
CA GLN A 667 3.82 14.77 12.70
C GLN A 667 3.66 15.81 11.59
N ALA A 668 4.01 15.44 10.35
CA ALA A 668 3.91 16.28 9.17
C ALA A 668 2.46 16.72 8.90
N ARG A 669 1.51 15.79 8.95
CA ARG A 669 0.09 16.12 8.80
C ARG A 669 -0.42 17.02 9.92
N ALA A 670 -0.05 16.74 11.17
CA ALA A 670 -0.48 17.56 12.31
C ALA A 670 0.07 18.99 12.21
N ALA A 671 1.30 19.15 11.75
CA ALA A 671 1.89 20.47 11.49
C ALA A 671 1.17 21.20 10.33
N ALA A 672 0.90 20.51 9.22
CA ALA A 672 0.19 21.06 8.08
C ALA A 672 -1.23 21.50 8.45
N GLN A 673 -1.97 20.67 9.21
CA GLN A 673 -3.31 20.99 9.70
C GLN A 673 -3.31 22.24 10.57
N ARG A 674 -2.40 22.34 11.56
CA ARG A 674 -2.30 23.51 12.44
C ARG A 674 -2.01 24.80 11.67
N ILE A 675 -1.21 24.72 10.61
CA ILE A 675 -0.91 25.87 9.76
C ILE A 675 -2.15 26.29 8.97
N LEU A 676 -2.86 25.35 8.34
CA LEU A 676 -4.07 25.65 7.58
C LEU A 676 -5.24 26.09 8.46
N ASP A 677 -5.35 25.60 9.69
CA ASP A 677 -6.37 26.04 10.64
C ASP A 677 -6.17 27.52 11.05
N ALA A 678 -4.92 27.97 11.14
CA ALA A 678 -4.58 29.33 11.53
C ALA A 678 -4.47 30.31 10.34
N ASP A 679 -4.00 29.82 9.19
CA ASP A 679 -3.74 30.60 7.98
C ASP A 679 -4.09 29.79 6.72
N PRO A 680 -5.39 29.64 6.40
CA PRO A 680 -5.85 28.76 5.33
C PRO A 680 -5.33 29.13 3.94
N GLU A 681 -5.11 30.43 3.71
CA GLU A 681 -4.61 30.97 2.44
C GLU A 681 -3.06 30.96 2.36
N LEU A 682 -2.36 30.68 3.47
CA LEU A 682 -0.90 30.83 3.60
C LEU A 682 -0.43 32.27 3.35
N SER A 683 -1.20 33.23 3.87
CA SER A 683 -1.00 34.68 3.67
C SER A 683 -0.12 35.34 4.73
N ASP A 684 0.10 34.68 5.88
CA ASP A 684 0.93 35.20 6.96
C ASP A 684 2.40 35.25 6.51
N PRO A 685 3.11 36.39 6.67
CA PRO A 685 4.52 36.52 6.29
C PRO A 685 5.43 35.41 6.83
N LYS A 686 5.13 34.84 8.00
CA LYS A 686 5.92 33.73 8.57
C LYS A 686 5.85 32.44 7.75
N ASN A 687 4.79 32.28 6.95
CA ASN A 687 4.53 31.13 6.08
C ASN A 687 4.91 31.38 4.62
N ALA A 688 5.49 32.55 4.28
CA ALA A 688 5.91 32.88 2.92
C ALA A 688 6.82 31.82 2.25
N PRO A 689 7.79 31.18 2.96
CA PRO A 689 8.58 30.10 2.37
C PRO A 689 7.72 28.89 1.95
N ILE A 690 6.74 28.54 2.78
CA ILE A 690 5.82 27.42 2.55
C ILE A 690 4.91 27.73 1.36
N ALA A 691 4.37 28.97 1.31
CA ALA A 691 3.53 29.43 0.21
C ALA A 691 4.28 29.43 -1.14
N GLY A 692 5.54 29.84 -1.14
CA GLY A 692 6.41 29.84 -2.32
C GLY A 692 6.62 28.44 -2.89
N GLU A 693 7.00 27.48 -2.04
CA GLU A 693 7.19 26.08 -2.44
C GLU A 693 5.87 25.44 -2.92
N MET A 694 4.75 25.70 -2.24
CA MET A 694 3.43 25.24 -2.67
C MET A 694 3.06 25.74 -4.08
N ALA A 695 3.32 27.02 -4.37
CA ALA A 695 3.05 27.61 -5.68
C ALA A 695 3.95 27.01 -6.78
N GLU A 696 5.19 26.64 -6.45
CA GLU A 696 6.11 25.97 -7.37
C GLU A 696 5.65 24.55 -7.70
N ARG A 697 5.27 23.75 -6.69
CA ARG A 697 4.72 22.40 -6.88
C ARG A 697 3.42 22.39 -7.68
N MET A 698 2.56 23.39 -7.47
CA MET A 698 1.33 23.53 -8.27
C MET A 698 1.62 23.84 -9.74
N ARG A 699 2.66 24.63 -10.05
CA ARG A 699 3.06 24.91 -11.45
C ARG A 699 3.55 23.66 -12.17
N THR A 700 4.36 22.84 -11.51
CA THR A 700 4.90 21.60 -12.09
C THR A 700 3.84 20.52 -12.26
N GLN A 701 2.87 20.42 -11.34
CA GLN A 701 1.75 19.47 -11.47
C GLN A 701 0.62 19.92 -12.42
N ALA A 702 0.43 21.23 -12.65
CA ALA A 702 -0.58 21.74 -13.59
C ALA A 702 -0.37 21.25 -15.04
N VAL A 703 0.83 20.76 -15.36
CA VAL A 703 1.14 20.12 -16.66
C VAL A 703 0.43 18.77 -16.81
N TRP A 704 0.10 18.09 -15.71
CA TRP A 704 -0.57 16.78 -15.71
C TRP A 704 -2.10 16.89 -15.62
N GLY A 705 -2.62 17.98 -15.03
CA GLY A 705 -4.07 18.24 -14.92
C GLY A 705 -4.77 18.65 -16.22
N ARG A 706 -4.03 18.79 -17.34
CA ARG A 706 -4.61 19.05 -18.69
C ARG A 706 -4.93 17.77 -19.48
N ILE A 707 -4.70 16.59 -18.88
CA ILE A 707 -5.13 15.30 -19.44
C ILE A 707 -6.07 14.65 -18.42
N SER A 708 -7.29 15.16 -18.32
CA SER A 708 -8.43 14.52 -17.66
C SER A 708 -9.72 14.99 -18.30
#